data_AF-A0A8T6NZP5-F1
#
_entry.id   AF-A0A8T6NZP5-F1
#
_cell.length_a   1.000
_cell.length_b   1.000
_cell.length_c   1.000
_cell.angle_alpha   90.00
_cell.angle_beta   90.00
_cell.angle_gamma   90.00
#
_symmetry.space_group_name_H-M   'P 1'
#
loop_
_entity.id
_entity.type
_entity.pdbx_description
1 polymer ?
#
loop_
_entity_poly.entity_id
_entity_poly.type
_entity_poly.pdbx_seq_one_letter_code
_entity_poly.pdbx_strand_id
1 'polypeptide(L)'
;MMMSLQARRVLTALVVTVMALAVFPWSAEADARQHPADMFYQSHSFRLTAQALEVETSIAPGPLLVPSVWFSADQDQNSLIDSDEAQTWAKAWASQVRLMIGDEEVDWEVSRIVWPSNQTSLELGDEVIRVSLTAPWPSDPAGLELVFINHYSESLTINWYEVEGHDGLTFAPPSQSGGQLQLSLGSPDGLTEWDSGTPALVGVSWLPAALTPDLNTAEDAQSASRPFFAALTNLVRSENLSVGFYAFALTISLALGAVHALTPGHGKALVAAYLVGSRGTPKHALALGGIVTLTHTGSVLALGLITLVAARYIVPTSFFPLLEIASGLLIVGMGIGLLRQRWIGYRAVARAQERAAPSMADTKTSSEQSTRIVINQPINTRPFDAALRDDDEGKGLAPIKWRSLITLGISGGLVPCPDAIAILLVAIAINRIAFGLSLVVTFSLGLAVVLILIGLMVVRGRTVLQRFEGFQTATAALPMLSAGIVLALGLLVTGTAVFGLLRSESGLAPRPEVFALAGDGPLVANNSSPFQLERANVLLLAPDDDQMLQLHLLPATGGDASILTDGEYGVWDYAVSPDQSRIAFSAQRQGASSLWLMNANGSDPETILDCPEAACSGPLWMPDGQSLVYQRLDAAALAATGVASLHVLDLETGESGPLFRDTAFPGYSPGVSADGAWLSYVTPDVIGSLLSVYRLADGTHFTLPTQTGSPAIWHPSEALFLMTENVEYPEANLRQVFVVDPETQQSINVSGPRVEDRSAVWSPDGEQIAVVRREIDPDAVLLGDQIWLLDLEGNPVEQLTDDRDVVHLAMQFSPDGRYLLYTQLDLNEAYGAPTLYRFDLETGEAVLLSRPGYSPAWLP
;
A
#
# COMPACT_ATOMS: atom_id res chain seq x y z
N MET A 1 2.76 -10.38 -60.43
CA MET A 1 2.25 -9.99 -59.10
C MET A 1 3.06 -8.80 -58.60
N MET A 2 2.51 -7.59 -58.70
CA MET A 2 3.14 -6.36 -58.21
C MET A 2 2.47 -5.95 -56.90
N MET A 3 3.16 -6.13 -55.78
CA MET A 3 2.73 -5.63 -54.47
C MET A 3 2.80 -4.10 -54.45
N SER A 4 1.78 -3.45 -53.90
CA SER A 4 1.68 -1.98 -53.87
C SER A 4 2.80 -1.36 -53.00
N LEU A 5 3.21 -0.13 -53.34
CA LEU A 5 4.23 0.61 -52.59
C LEU A 5 3.89 0.79 -51.10
N GLN A 6 2.61 0.82 -50.74
CA GLN A 6 2.15 0.86 -49.34
C GLN A 6 2.37 -0.48 -48.63
N ALA A 7 2.09 -1.61 -49.29
CA ALA A 7 2.34 -2.93 -48.72
C ALA A 7 3.84 -3.17 -48.50
N ARG A 8 4.70 -2.66 -49.40
CA ARG A 8 6.15 -2.69 -49.19
C ARG A 8 6.56 -1.87 -47.97
N ARG A 9 6.06 -0.64 -47.80
CA ARG A 9 6.41 0.21 -46.64
C ARG A 9 5.97 -0.36 -45.29
N VAL A 10 4.81 -1.00 -45.24
CA VAL A 10 4.32 -1.69 -44.03
C VAL A 10 5.17 -2.92 -43.73
N LEU A 11 5.54 -3.70 -44.75
CA LEU A 11 6.41 -4.86 -44.57
C LEU A 11 7.85 -4.44 -44.18
N THR A 12 8.38 -3.36 -44.75
CA THR A 12 9.70 -2.84 -44.37
C THR A 12 9.69 -2.27 -42.96
N ALA A 13 8.62 -1.60 -42.52
CA ALA A 13 8.48 -1.15 -41.14
C ALA A 13 8.41 -2.34 -40.17
N LEU A 14 7.62 -3.38 -40.50
CA LEU A 14 7.51 -4.59 -39.68
C LEU A 14 8.86 -5.34 -39.57
N VAL A 15 9.59 -5.46 -40.68
CA VAL A 15 10.92 -6.12 -40.71
C VAL A 15 11.98 -5.31 -39.96
N VAL A 16 11.94 -3.97 -40.05
CA VAL A 16 12.84 -3.09 -39.30
C VAL A 16 12.54 -3.14 -37.80
N THR A 17 11.27 -3.22 -37.40
CA THR A 17 10.87 -3.39 -35.99
C THR A 17 11.29 -4.76 -35.44
N VAL A 18 11.15 -5.84 -36.24
CA VAL A 18 11.57 -7.19 -35.84
C VAL A 18 13.11 -7.31 -35.78
N MET A 19 13.84 -6.68 -36.72
CA MET A 19 15.31 -6.65 -36.68
C MET A 19 15.85 -5.76 -35.55
N ALA A 20 15.15 -4.67 -35.20
CA ALA A 20 15.52 -3.84 -34.05
C ALA A 20 15.34 -4.56 -32.71
N LEU A 21 14.40 -5.51 -32.62
CA LEU A 21 14.21 -6.41 -31.46
C LEU A 21 15.27 -7.52 -31.39
N ALA A 22 15.91 -7.88 -32.52
CA ALA A 22 16.85 -9.01 -32.60
C ALA A 22 18.34 -8.63 -32.44
N VAL A 23 18.68 -7.34 -32.34
CA VAL A 23 20.07 -6.84 -32.31
C VAL A 23 20.51 -6.31 -30.93
N PHE A 24 19.69 -6.46 -29.88
CA PHE A 24 20.13 -6.10 -28.53
C PHE A 24 21.02 -7.19 -27.94
N PRO A 25 22.27 -6.87 -27.53
CA PRO A 25 23.18 -7.85 -26.95
C PRO A 25 22.64 -8.29 -25.58
N TRP A 26 22.34 -9.58 -25.46
CA TRP A 26 22.11 -10.26 -24.20
C TRP A 26 23.46 -10.52 -23.51
N SER A 27 24.06 -9.49 -22.93
CA SER A 27 25.12 -9.69 -21.94
C SER A 27 25.34 -8.40 -21.16
N ALA A 28 24.64 -8.28 -20.06
CA ALA A 28 25.07 -7.50 -18.91
C ALA A 28 24.52 -8.22 -17.69
N GLU A 29 25.38 -9.01 -17.03
CA GLU A 29 25.19 -9.42 -15.65
C GLU A 29 25.00 -8.13 -14.83
N ALA A 30 23.77 -7.88 -14.41
CA ALA A 30 23.48 -6.95 -13.35
C ALA A 30 23.53 -7.78 -12.07
N ASP A 31 24.31 -7.32 -11.08
CA ASP A 31 24.26 -7.85 -9.72
C ASP A 31 22.80 -7.84 -9.25
N ALA A 32 22.18 -9.01 -9.32
CA ALA A 32 20.81 -9.23 -8.91
C ALA A 32 20.80 -9.14 -7.38
N ARG A 33 20.14 -8.11 -6.86
CA ARG A 33 19.79 -8.06 -5.44
C ARG A 33 18.80 -9.22 -5.22
N GLN A 34 19.18 -10.16 -4.35
CA GLN A 34 18.42 -11.37 -4.04
C GLN A 34 16.98 -11.02 -3.67
N HIS A 35 16.02 -11.69 -4.32
CA HIS A 35 14.60 -11.47 -4.15
C HIS A 35 14.01 -12.72 -3.46
N PRO A 36 13.06 -12.62 -2.51
CA PRO A 36 12.53 -13.81 -1.81
C PRO A 36 12.03 -14.95 -2.71
N ALA A 37 11.65 -14.63 -3.95
CA ALA A 37 11.21 -15.59 -4.94
C ALA A 37 12.32 -16.34 -5.70
N ASP A 38 13.60 -15.94 -5.57
CA ASP A 38 14.77 -16.56 -6.21
C ASP A 38 15.72 -17.24 -5.20
N MET A 39 15.22 -17.56 -3.99
CA MET A 39 15.96 -18.24 -2.93
C MET A 39 15.40 -19.62 -2.59
N PHE A 40 16.24 -20.52 -2.09
CA PHE A 40 15.88 -21.80 -1.49
C PHE A 40 15.75 -21.65 0.03
N TYR A 41 14.66 -22.15 0.58
CA TYR A 41 14.44 -22.26 2.02
C TYR A 41 14.61 -23.72 2.41
N GLN A 42 15.56 -24.01 3.30
CA GLN A 42 15.86 -25.38 3.73
C GLN A 42 15.78 -25.47 5.25
N SER A 43 15.08 -26.49 5.75
CA SER A 43 15.08 -26.82 7.17
C SER A 43 15.68 -28.22 7.34
N HIS A 44 16.63 -28.35 8.25
CA HIS A 44 17.34 -29.59 8.54
C HIS A 44 17.07 -30.01 9.98
N SER A 45 16.37 -31.12 10.14
CA SER A 45 16.06 -31.72 11.45
C SER A 45 16.97 -32.92 11.69
N PHE A 46 17.80 -32.84 12.74
CA PHE A 46 18.79 -33.83 13.13
C PHE A 46 18.26 -34.65 14.30
N ARG A 47 18.09 -35.95 14.09
CA ARG A 47 17.77 -36.89 15.16
C ARG A 47 19.03 -37.67 15.53
N LEU A 48 19.58 -37.36 16.70
CA LEU A 48 20.77 -37.96 17.28
C LEU A 48 20.36 -39.03 18.29
N THR A 49 20.75 -40.28 18.06
CA THR A 49 20.55 -41.38 19.02
C THR A 49 21.89 -41.96 19.45
N ALA A 50 21.90 -42.85 20.44
CA ALA A 50 23.12 -43.56 20.82
C ALA A 50 23.70 -44.45 19.71
N GLN A 51 22.93 -44.79 18.66
CA GLN A 51 23.30 -45.79 17.65
C GLN A 51 23.23 -45.29 16.19
N ALA A 52 22.60 -44.14 15.93
CA ALA A 52 22.36 -43.63 14.59
C ALA A 52 22.20 -42.11 14.57
N LEU A 53 22.54 -41.53 13.42
CA LEU A 53 22.20 -40.17 12.99
C LEU A 53 21.24 -40.24 11.82
N GLU A 54 20.08 -39.62 11.99
CA GLU A 54 19.12 -39.38 10.92
C GLU A 54 18.97 -37.87 10.71
N VAL A 55 18.97 -37.42 9.46
CA VAL A 55 18.73 -36.02 9.12
C VAL A 55 17.59 -35.94 8.12
N GLU A 56 16.53 -35.24 8.46
CA GLU A 56 15.44 -34.93 7.54
C GLU A 56 15.60 -33.49 7.04
N THR A 57 15.81 -33.33 5.74
CA THR A 57 15.87 -32.01 5.12
C THR A 57 14.63 -31.72 4.30
N SER A 58 13.94 -30.64 4.63
CA SER A 58 12.85 -30.08 3.84
C SER A 58 13.38 -28.94 2.98
N ILE A 59 13.10 -28.97 1.68
CA ILE A 59 13.60 -28.02 0.67
C ILE A 59 12.39 -27.39 -0.03
N ALA A 60 12.25 -26.07 0.13
CA ALA A 60 11.26 -25.25 -0.51
C ALA A 60 11.96 -24.20 -1.41
N PRO A 61 12.04 -24.44 -2.73
CA PRO A 61 12.54 -23.43 -3.66
C PRO A 61 11.53 -22.28 -3.77
N GLY A 62 12.03 -21.05 -3.88
CA GLY A 62 11.19 -19.90 -4.21
C GLY A 62 10.50 -20.08 -5.57
N PRO A 63 9.36 -19.41 -5.81
CA PRO A 63 8.53 -19.65 -6.99
C PRO A 63 9.28 -19.53 -8.33
N LEU A 64 10.29 -18.66 -8.43
CA LEU A 64 11.07 -18.49 -9.66
C LEU A 64 12.09 -19.62 -9.89
N LEU A 65 12.45 -20.38 -8.85
CA LEU A 65 13.38 -21.49 -8.92
C LEU A 65 12.67 -22.83 -9.21
N VAL A 66 11.40 -22.98 -8.83
CA VAL A 66 10.69 -24.26 -8.95
C VAL A 66 10.68 -24.82 -10.38
N PRO A 67 10.44 -24.05 -11.46
CA PRO A 67 10.53 -24.58 -12.82
C PRO A 67 11.90 -25.14 -13.18
N SER A 68 12.97 -24.53 -12.66
CA SER A 68 14.35 -25.00 -12.89
C SER A 68 14.67 -26.27 -12.10
N VAL A 69 14.19 -26.36 -10.86
CA VAL A 69 14.34 -27.54 -9.99
C VAL A 69 13.56 -28.72 -10.58
N TRP A 70 12.31 -28.49 -10.98
CA TRP A 70 11.46 -29.50 -11.61
C TRP A 70 12.08 -30.03 -12.90
N PHE A 71 12.54 -29.13 -13.78
CA PHE A 71 13.23 -29.52 -15.01
C PHE A 71 14.55 -30.27 -14.75
N SER A 72 15.26 -29.97 -13.67
CA SER A 72 16.50 -30.67 -13.31
C SER A 72 16.25 -32.10 -12.80
N ALA A 73 15.07 -32.36 -12.24
CA ALA A 73 14.66 -33.67 -11.75
C ALA A 73 14.04 -34.53 -12.86
N ASP A 74 13.26 -33.93 -13.77
CA ASP A 74 12.58 -34.56 -14.92
C ASP A 74 13.58 -34.86 -16.04
N GLN A 75 14.24 -36.02 -15.99
CA GLN A 75 15.31 -36.36 -16.92
C GLN A 75 14.78 -36.74 -18.30
N ASP A 76 13.60 -37.33 -18.36
CA ASP A 76 12.98 -37.77 -19.60
C ASP A 76 12.04 -36.71 -20.23
N GLN A 77 11.83 -35.59 -19.53
CA GLN A 77 11.04 -34.42 -19.93
C GLN A 77 9.55 -34.72 -20.13
N ASN A 78 9.01 -35.67 -19.36
CA ASN A 78 7.61 -36.06 -19.43
C ASN A 78 6.69 -35.22 -18.53
N SER A 79 7.24 -34.24 -17.81
CA SER A 79 6.59 -33.33 -16.86
C SER A 79 6.09 -33.97 -15.56
N LEU A 80 6.41 -35.23 -15.32
CA LEU A 80 6.18 -35.96 -14.06
C LEU A 80 7.55 -36.36 -13.49
N ILE A 81 7.63 -36.54 -12.18
CA ILE A 81 8.82 -37.04 -11.51
C ILE A 81 8.51 -38.42 -10.94
N ASP A 82 9.18 -39.44 -11.44
CA ASP A 82 9.07 -40.79 -10.88
C ASP A 82 10.04 -41.02 -9.70
N SER A 83 9.94 -42.19 -9.07
CA SER A 83 10.78 -42.51 -7.90
C SER A 83 12.27 -42.61 -8.22
N ASP A 84 12.63 -43.04 -9.43
CA ASP A 84 14.03 -43.22 -9.84
C ASP A 84 14.66 -41.86 -10.17
N GLU A 85 13.90 -40.96 -10.79
CA GLU A 85 14.27 -39.56 -11.04
C GLU A 85 14.41 -38.77 -9.74
N ALA A 86 13.43 -38.86 -8.84
CA ALA A 86 13.49 -38.24 -7.52
C ALA A 86 14.73 -38.73 -6.74
N GLN A 87 14.97 -40.05 -6.73
CA GLN A 87 16.13 -40.60 -6.02
C GLN A 87 17.46 -40.20 -6.65
N THR A 88 17.51 -40.01 -7.96
CA THR A 88 18.70 -39.51 -8.66
C THR A 88 18.97 -38.05 -8.32
N TRP A 89 17.93 -37.21 -8.31
CA TRP A 89 18.04 -35.82 -7.89
C TRP A 89 18.49 -35.69 -6.43
N ALA A 90 17.91 -36.50 -5.53
CA ALA A 90 18.24 -36.53 -4.11
C ALA A 90 19.72 -36.82 -3.86
N LYS A 91 20.29 -37.79 -4.59
CA LYS A 91 21.72 -38.14 -4.51
C LYS A 91 22.61 -37.00 -5.01
N ALA A 92 22.20 -36.31 -6.07
CA ALA A 92 22.93 -35.16 -6.58
C ALA A 92 22.92 -33.99 -5.59
N TRP A 93 21.77 -33.70 -4.97
CA TRP A 93 21.66 -32.70 -3.91
C TRP A 93 22.50 -33.08 -2.68
N ALA A 94 22.38 -34.32 -2.19
CA ALA A 94 23.12 -34.80 -1.00
C ALA A 94 24.64 -34.75 -1.19
N SER A 95 25.15 -34.87 -2.41
CA SER A 95 26.58 -34.73 -2.70
C SER A 95 27.15 -33.32 -2.48
N GLN A 96 26.28 -32.31 -2.35
CA GLN A 96 26.64 -30.93 -2.04
C GLN A 96 26.52 -30.61 -0.54
N VAL A 97 26.12 -31.59 0.27
CA VAL A 97 26.00 -31.46 1.72
C VAL A 97 27.09 -32.32 2.36
N ARG A 98 27.88 -31.74 3.27
CA ARG A 98 28.99 -32.42 3.95
C ARG A 98 28.70 -32.60 5.43
N LEU A 99 29.20 -33.71 5.97
CA LEU A 99 29.16 -34.02 7.40
C LEU A 99 30.55 -34.41 7.88
N MET A 100 30.99 -33.79 8.97
CA MET A 100 32.17 -34.22 9.71
C MET A 100 31.75 -34.68 11.11
N ILE A 101 32.29 -35.81 11.55
CA ILE A 101 32.15 -36.30 12.92
C ILE A 101 33.55 -36.48 13.49
N GLY A 102 33.92 -35.66 14.47
CA GLY A 102 35.30 -35.47 14.90
C GLY A 102 36.15 -34.88 13.76
N ASP A 103 37.26 -35.54 13.44
CA ASP A 103 38.18 -35.14 12.36
C ASP A 103 37.92 -35.89 11.03
N GLU A 104 36.89 -36.75 10.96
CA GLU A 104 36.60 -37.57 9.77
C GLU A 104 35.36 -37.06 9.02
N GLU A 105 35.48 -36.93 7.70
CA GLU A 105 34.36 -36.64 6.79
C GLU A 105 33.60 -37.94 6.49
N VAL A 106 32.28 -37.90 6.63
CA VAL A 106 31.40 -39.07 6.54
C VAL A 106 30.43 -38.89 5.37
N ASP A 107 30.30 -39.94 4.54
CA ASP A 107 29.38 -39.94 3.40
C ASP A 107 27.91 -40.17 3.83
N TRP A 108 26.99 -39.49 3.16
CA TRP A 108 25.55 -39.67 3.33
C TRP A 108 25.00 -40.87 2.54
N GLU A 109 24.02 -41.54 3.12
CA GLU A 109 23.11 -42.45 2.43
C GLU A 109 21.70 -41.83 2.39
N VAL A 110 21.13 -41.67 1.19
CA VAL A 110 19.75 -41.18 1.01
C VAL A 110 18.79 -42.34 1.29
N SER A 111 18.19 -42.35 2.48
CA SER A 111 17.30 -43.42 2.93
C SER A 111 15.88 -43.29 2.36
N ARG A 112 15.39 -42.05 2.18
CA ARG A 112 14.07 -41.77 1.63
C ARG A 112 14.03 -40.41 0.93
N ILE A 113 13.25 -40.32 -0.14
CA ILE A 113 12.80 -39.04 -0.69
C ILE A 113 11.28 -39.04 -0.82
N VAL A 114 10.67 -37.91 -0.44
CA VAL A 114 9.28 -37.59 -0.76
C VAL A 114 9.31 -36.42 -1.73
N TRP A 115 8.86 -36.70 -2.96
CA TRP A 115 8.73 -35.70 -4.00
C TRP A 115 7.29 -35.14 -4.02
N PRO A 116 7.10 -33.82 -4.23
CA PRO A 116 5.78 -33.23 -4.35
C PRO A 116 4.94 -33.85 -5.48
N SER A 117 3.63 -33.92 -5.27
CA SER A 117 2.68 -34.54 -6.20
C SER A 117 2.62 -33.84 -7.56
N ASN A 118 2.88 -32.54 -7.61
CA ASN A 118 2.93 -31.73 -8.82
C ASN A 118 3.73 -30.44 -8.61
N GLN A 119 4.16 -29.82 -9.70
CA GLN A 119 4.99 -28.61 -9.68
C GLN A 119 4.28 -27.42 -8.99
N THR A 120 2.97 -27.29 -9.15
CA THR A 120 2.20 -26.19 -8.57
C THR A 120 2.11 -26.27 -7.04
N SER A 121 1.99 -27.47 -6.47
CA SER A 121 2.04 -27.65 -4.99
C SER A 121 3.39 -27.22 -4.42
N LEU A 122 4.49 -27.44 -5.16
CA LEU A 122 5.83 -26.99 -4.77
C LEU A 122 6.02 -25.47 -4.93
N GLU A 123 5.45 -24.86 -5.99
CA GLU A 123 5.46 -23.40 -6.21
C GLU A 123 4.69 -22.62 -5.14
N LEU A 124 3.61 -23.19 -4.62
CA LEU A 124 2.76 -22.57 -3.60
C LEU A 124 3.29 -22.78 -2.17
N GLY A 125 4.24 -23.71 -1.96
CA GLY A 125 4.73 -24.10 -0.65
C GLY A 125 3.82 -25.05 0.13
N ASP A 126 2.76 -25.57 -0.50
CA ASP A 126 1.83 -26.54 0.11
C ASP A 126 2.50 -27.92 0.32
N GLU A 127 3.40 -28.29 -0.59
CA GLU A 127 4.23 -29.50 -0.49
C GLU A 127 5.69 -29.13 -0.74
N VAL A 128 6.61 -29.69 0.05
CA VAL A 128 8.05 -29.44 -0.07
C VAL A 128 8.78 -30.72 -0.47
N ILE A 129 9.97 -30.59 -1.06
CA ILE A 129 10.83 -31.74 -1.31
C ILE A 129 11.44 -32.16 0.02
N ARG A 130 11.27 -33.42 0.41
CA ARG A 130 11.81 -33.93 1.67
C ARG A 130 12.80 -35.05 1.44
N VAL A 131 14.02 -34.87 1.91
CA VAL A 131 15.13 -35.83 1.76
C VAL A 131 15.54 -36.31 3.14
N SER A 132 15.43 -37.61 3.38
CA SER A 132 15.93 -38.25 4.59
C SER A 132 17.31 -38.83 4.31
N LEU A 133 18.28 -38.43 5.13
CA LEU A 133 19.67 -38.83 5.07
C LEU A 133 20.04 -39.63 6.32
N THR A 134 20.90 -40.61 6.15
CA THR A 134 21.54 -41.35 7.24
C THR A 134 23.04 -41.40 7.00
N ALA A 135 23.84 -41.41 8.07
CA ALA A 135 25.29 -41.51 7.97
C ALA A 135 25.82 -42.59 8.92
N PRO A 136 26.96 -43.24 8.60
CA PRO A 136 27.70 -44.07 9.53
C PRO A 136 27.93 -43.36 10.87
N TRP A 137 27.57 -44.03 11.98
CA TRP A 137 27.60 -43.44 13.32
C TRP A 137 28.63 -44.16 14.22
N PRO A 138 29.46 -43.43 14.99
CA PRO A 138 30.44 -44.04 15.87
C PRO A 138 29.77 -44.75 17.07
N SER A 139 30.43 -45.79 17.57
CA SER A 139 29.93 -46.57 18.72
C SER A 139 29.92 -45.80 20.04
N ASP A 140 30.74 -44.75 20.14
CA ASP A 140 30.80 -43.84 21.30
C ASP A 140 30.91 -42.39 20.79
N PRO A 141 29.77 -41.70 20.58
CA PRO A 141 29.76 -40.34 20.05
C PRO A 141 30.09 -39.27 21.11
N ALA A 142 30.16 -39.61 22.40
CA ALA A 142 30.34 -38.64 23.46
C ALA A 142 31.73 -37.98 23.39
N GLY A 143 31.76 -36.65 23.39
CA GLY A 143 32.97 -35.83 23.27
C GLY A 143 33.42 -35.55 21.84
N LEU A 144 32.71 -36.04 20.82
CA LEU A 144 33.00 -35.72 19.41
C LEU A 144 32.29 -34.44 18.96
N GLU A 145 32.86 -33.79 17.95
CA GLU A 145 32.27 -32.62 17.30
C GLU A 145 31.54 -33.02 16.03
N LEU A 146 30.33 -32.52 15.83
CA LEU A 146 29.55 -32.72 14.61
C LEU A 146 29.51 -31.39 13.85
N VAL A 147 29.96 -31.40 12.60
CA VAL A 147 29.91 -30.25 11.69
C VAL A 147 29.15 -30.62 10.42
N PHE A 148 28.05 -29.92 10.18
CA PHE A 148 27.26 -30.03 8.96
C PHE A 148 27.50 -28.79 8.09
N ILE A 149 27.68 -28.98 6.78
CA ILE A 149 27.89 -27.88 5.83
C ILE A 149 27.06 -28.12 4.57
N ASN A 150 26.12 -27.21 4.28
CA ASN A 150 25.32 -27.18 3.08
C ASN A 150 25.92 -26.23 2.03
N HIS A 151 26.49 -26.79 0.97
CA HIS A 151 27.03 -26.03 -0.17
C HIS A 151 26.04 -25.86 -1.32
N TYR A 152 24.78 -26.30 -1.16
CA TYR A 152 23.80 -26.21 -2.23
C TYR A 152 23.38 -24.77 -2.48
N SER A 153 23.80 -24.20 -3.61
CA SER A 153 23.49 -22.82 -4.02
C SER A 153 23.71 -21.81 -2.88
N GLU A 154 24.89 -21.81 -2.25
CA GLU A 154 25.20 -21.05 -1.01
C GLU A 154 24.71 -19.59 -1.00
N SER A 155 24.81 -18.89 -2.13
CA SER A 155 24.39 -17.49 -2.23
C SER A 155 22.88 -17.29 -2.42
N LEU A 156 22.10 -18.36 -2.51
CA LEU A 156 20.66 -18.35 -2.74
C LEU A 156 19.92 -19.28 -1.75
N THR A 157 20.60 -19.83 -0.74
CA THR A 157 19.99 -20.78 0.19
C THR A 157 20.01 -20.24 1.61
N ILE A 158 18.86 -20.31 2.27
CA ILE A 158 18.69 -19.99 3.69
C ILE A 158 18.37 -21.29 4.43
N ASN A 159 19.08 -21.55 5.54
CA ASN A 159 18.99 -22.80 6.28
C ASN A 159 18.40 -22.57 7.68
N TRP A 160 17.60 -23.52 8.15
CA TRP A 160 17.17 -23.65 9.54
C TRP A 160 17.63 -25.00 10.07
N TYR A 161 17.88 -25.08 11.37
CA TYR A 161 18.43 -26.26 12.01
C TYR A 161 17.66 -26.61 13.27
N GLU A 162 17.29 -27.88 13.37
CA GLU A 162 16.68 -28.45 14.56
C GLU A 162 17.48 -29.70 14.94
N VAL A 163 17.75 -29.89 16.23
CA VAL A 163 18.58 -30.98 16.75
C VAL A 163 17.89 -31.60 17.96
N GLU A 164 17.58 -32.88 17.85
CA GLU A 164 16.99 -33.70 18.91
C GLU A 164 17.97 -34.79 19.35
N GLY A 165 18.24 -34.85 20.65
CA GLY A 165 19.02 -35.87 21.32
C GLY A 165 18.12 -36.89 22.01
N HIS A 166 18.20 -38.14 21.58
CA HIS A 166 17.43 -39.26 22.10
C HIS A 166 18.33 -40.27 22.84
N ASP A 167 17.73 -41.19 23.60
CA ASP A 167 18.43 -42.23 24.38
C ASP A 167 19.47 -41.70 25.38
N GLY A 168 19.26 -40.47 25.88
CA GLY A 168 20.13 -39.84 26.87
C GLY A 168 21.40 -39.20 26.30
N LEU A 169 21.51 -39.11 24.97
CA LEU A 169 22.58 -38.36 24.31
C LEU A 169 22.29 -36.86 24.38
N THR A 170 23.15 -36.12 25.08
CA THR A 170 23.10 -34.67 25.21
C THR A 170 24.13 -33.99 24.31
N PHE A 171 23.95 -32.71 23.99
CA PHE A 171 24.92 -31.94 23.20
C PHE A 171 25.07 -30.50 23.73
N ALA A 172 26.21 -29.87 23.45
CA ALA A 172 26.42 -28.46 23.75
C ALA A 172 25.59 -27.58 22.80
N PRO A 173 25.17 -26.38 23.21
CA PRO A 173 24.45 -25.44 22.36
C PRO A 173 25.10 -25.31 20.97
N PRO A 174 24.37 -25.65 19.89
CA PRO A 174 24.91 -25.58 18.54
C PRO A 174 25.24 -24.15 18.11
N SER A 175 26.27 -24.00 17.30
CA SER A 175 26.61 -22.78 16.59
C SER A 175 26.27 -22.92 15.11
N GLN A 176 25.76 -21.85 14.50
CA GLN A 176 25.34 -21.85 13.10
C GLN A 176 25.88 -20.62 12.36
N SER A 177 26.18 -20.78 11.07
CA SER A 177 26.57 -19.68 10.18
C SER A 177 26.29 -20.06 8.73
N GLY A 178 25.29 -19.42 8.10
CA GLY A 178 24.94 -19.70 6.71
C GLY A 178 24.48 -21.15 6.50
N GLY A 179 25.22 -21.91 5.68
CA GLY A 179 25.00 -23.34 5.47
C GLY A 179 25.64 -24.25 6.52
N GLN A 180 26.29 -23.71 7.55
CA GLN A 180 27.04 -24.49 8.53
C GLN A 180 26.32 -24.59 9.88
N LEU A 181 26.30 -25.80 10.44
CA LEU A 181 25.89 -26.10 11.82
C LEU A 181 27.01 -26.89 12.52
N GLN A 182 27.37 -26.51 13.74
CA GLN A 182 28.45 -27.12 14.51
C GLN A 182 28.06 -27.30 15.98
N LEU A 183 28.20 -28.51 16.53
CA LEU A 183 27.86 -28.83 17.92
C LEU A 183 28.74 -29.94 18.50
N SER A 184 28.94 -29.93 19.82
CA SER A 184 29.70 -30.97 20.53
C SER A 184 28.77 -31.97 21.22
N LEU A 185 29.00 -33.26 21.02
CA LEU A 185 28.18 -34.35 21.55
C LEU A 185 28.66 -34.75 22.96
N GLY A 186 27.75 -35.24 23.82
CA GLY A 186 28.07 -35.81 25.14
C GLY A 186 28.38 -34.81 26.25
N SER A 187 27.78 -33.62 26.24
CA SER A 187 28.00 -32.61 27.30
C SER A 187 27.26 -32.97 28.61
N PRO A 188 27.92 -33.01 29.78
CA PRO A 188 27.29 -33.39 31.07
C PRO A 188 26.08 -32.54 31.48
N ASP A 189 26.07 -31.27 31.08
CA ASP A 189 24.97 -30.31 31.27
C ASP A 189 24.39 -29.85 29.92
N GLY A 190 24.44 -30.73 28.90
CA GLY A 190 24.02 -30.43 27.53
C GLY A 190 22.51 -30.46 27.32
N LEU A 191 22.08 -29.89 26.18
CA LEU A 191 20.71 -29.90 25.69
C LEU A 191 20.34 -31.28 25.13
N THR A 192 19.05 -31.62 25.20
CA THR A 192 18.45 -32.78 24.52
C THR A 192 17.60 -32.35 23.33
N GLU A 193 17.31 -31.08 23.17
CA GLU A 193 16.52 -30.52 22.08
C GLU A 193 16.99 -29.08 21.84
N TRP A 194 17.07 -28.68 20.59
CA TRP A 194 17.48 -27.35 20.18
C TRP A 194 16.93 -27.03 18.80
N ASP A 195 16.26 -25.90 18.67
CA ASP A 195 15.84 -25.32 17.39
C ASP A 195 16.59 -23.99 17.20
N SER A 196 17.10 -23.74 15.99
CA SER A 196 17.73 -22.48 15.64
C SER A 196 16.79 -21.29 15.76
N GLY A 197 15.47 -21.52 15.66
CA GLY A 197 14.36 -20.56 15.73
C GLY A 197 14.40 -19.48 14.64
N THR A 198 15.43 -19.49 13.80
CA THR A 198 15.87 -18.40 12.93
C THR A 198 16.77 -18.97 11.83
N PRO A 199 16.84 -18.28 10.68
CA PRO A 199 17.72 -18.72 9.60
C PRO A 199 19.19 -18.57 10.00
N ALA A 200 19.99 -19.58 9.68
CA ALA A 200 21.44 -19.50 9.70
C ALA A 200 21.92 -18.60 8.57
N LEU A 201 22.25 -17.36 8.92
CA LEU A 201 22.77 -16.35 8.00
C LEU A 201 24.30 -16.28 8.09
N VAL A 202 24.97 -15.95 6.99
CA VAL A 202 26.43 -15.85 6.95
C VAL A 202 26.88 -14.64 7.78
N GLY A 203 27.72 -14.86 8.80
CA GLY A 203 28.37 -13.78 9.57
C GLY A 203 27.62 -13.27 10.81
N VAL A 204 26.59 -13.98 11.29
CA VAL A 204 25.85 -13.61 12.51
C VAL A 204 26.27 -14.54 13.66
N SER A 205 27.22 -14.12 14.49
CA SER A 205 27.67 -14.88 15.68
C SER A 205 27.70 -13.98 16.93
N TRP A 206 26.52 -13.52 17.37
CA TRP A 206 26.32 -12.98 18.71
C TRP A 206 24.82 -12.88 19.02
N LEU A 207 24.33 -13.72 19.92
CA LEU A 207 23.13 -13.51 20.73
C LEU A 207 23.29 -14.45 21.94
N PRO A 208 23.10 -13.98 23.19
CA PRO A 208 23.08 -14.86 24.35
C PRO A 208 22.01 -15.94 24.17
N ALA A 209 22.31 -17.18 24.56
CA ALA A 209 21.47 -18.36 24.38
C ALA A 209 20.10 -18.34 25.11
N ALA A 210 19.66 -17.19 25.62
CA ALA A 210 18.46 -17.03 26.44
C ALA A 210 17.23 -16.50 25.67
N LEU A 211 17.29 -16.37 24.34
CA LEU A 211 16.20 -15.80 23.51
C LEU A 211 15.76 -16.73 22.37
N THR A 212 15.70 -18.04 22.60
CA THR A 212 15.17 -19.02 21.65
C THR A 212 13.79 -19.51 22.11
N PRO A 213 12.68 -19.10 21.45
CA PRO A 213 11.34 -19.59 21.80
C PRO A 213 11.11 -21.03 21.31
N ASP A 214 10.45 -21.82 22.15
CA ASP A 214 9.95 -23.18 21.90
C ASP A 214 8.55 -23.10 21.24
N LEU A 215 8.40 -23.63 20.03
CA LEU A 215 7.18 -23.50 19.20
C LEU A 215 6.46 -24.84 19.02
N ASN A 216 5.80 -25.32 20.08
CA ASN A 216 4.94 -26.53 20.00
C ASN A 216 3.47 -26.30 20.40
N THR A 217 2.93 -25.07 20.36
CA THR A 217 1.51 -24.84 20.79
C THR A 217 0.66 -23.91 19.92
N ALA A 218 1.09 -23.50 18.73
CA ALA A 218 0.38 -22.48 17.92
C ALA A 218 -0.57 -23.02 16.82
N GLU A 219 -0.97 -24.31 16.83
CA GLU A 219 -1.70 -24.89 15.68
C GLU A 219 -3.24 -24.76 15.69
N ASP A 220 -3.89 -24.23 16.73
CA ASP A 220 -5.36 -24.36 16.87
C ASP A 220 -6.23 -23.09 16.76
N ALA A 221 -5.70 -21.92 16.35
CA ALA A 221 -6.48 -20.67 16.39
C ALA A 221 -6.87 -20.01 15.04
N GLN A 222 -6.41 -20.48 13.87
CA GLN A 222 -6.66 -19.78 12.58
C GLN A 222 -7.86 -20.27 11.75
N SER A 223 -8.76 -21.07 12.32
CA SER A 223 -9.95 -21.56 11.62
C SER A 223 -11.18 -20.67 11.84
N ALA A 224 -11.19 -19.40 11.39
CA ALA A 224 -12.44 -18.65 11.20
C ALA A 224 -12.31 -17.32 10.40
N SER A 225 -11.85 -17.31 9.14
CA SER A 225 -12.08 -16.15 8.26
C SER A 225 -12.40 -16.51 6.79
N ARG A 226 -13.66 -16.21 6.45
CA ARG A 226 -14.46 -16.36 5.21
C ARG A 226 -13.75 -16.71 3.87
N PRO A 227 -14.21 -17.76 3.14
CA PRO A 227 -13.53 -18.36 1.98
C PRO A 227 -13.56 -17.58 0.65
N PHE A 228 -14.41 -16.57 0.48
CA PHE A 228 -14.55 -15.86 -0.81
C PHE A 228 -13.36 -14.92 -1.11
N PHE A 229 -12.87 -14.22 -0.10
CA PHE A 229 -11.79 -13.25 -0.27
C PHE A 229 -10.42 -13.93 -0.31
N ALA A 230 -10.21 -14.99 0.49
CA ALA A 230 -9.05 -15.87 0.38
C ALA A 230 -8.94 -16.49 -1.03
N ALA A 231 -10.07 -16.90 -1.62
CA ALA A 231 -10.10 -17.39 -3.00
C ALA A 231 -9.73 -16.30 -4.01
N LEU A 232 -10.13 -15.04 -3.82
CA LEU A 232 -9.81 -13.93 -4.71
C LEU A 232 -8.33 -13.51 -4.62
N THR A 233 -7.77 -13.44 -3.42
CA THR A 233 -6.35 -13.14 -3.20
C THR A 233 -5.45 -14.28 -3.69
N ASN A 234 -5.87 -15.53 -3.51
CA ASN A 234 -5.16 -16.70 -4.07
C ASN A 234 -5.23 -16.71 -5.61
N LEU A 235 -6.32 -16.23 -6.21
CA LEU A 235 -6.47 -16.15 -7.67
C LEU A 235 -5.61 -15.06 -8.31
N VAL A 236 -5.42 -13.92 -7.61
CA VAL A 236 -4.58 -12.81 -8.06
C VAL A 236 -3.08 -13.11 -7.86
N ARG A 237 -2.72 -13.95 -6.88
CA ARG A 237 -1.34 -14.38 -6.60
C ARG A 237 -0.93 -15.68 -7.32
N SER A 238 -1.86 -16.47 -7.85
CA SER A 238 -1.57 -17.74 -8.55
C SER A 238 -0.80 -17.56 -9.86
N GLU A 239 0.23 -18.38 -10.10
CA GLU A 239 1.04 -18.28 -11.33
C GLU A 239 0.33 -18.82 -12.58
N ASN A 240 -0.54 -19.82 -12.38
CA ASN A 240 -1.44 -20.37 -13.39
C ASN A 240 -2.85 -19.82 -13.19
N LEU A 241 -3.07 -18.63 -13.73
CA LEU A 241 -4.42 -18.09 -13.89
C LEU A 241 -5.26 -19.14 -14.66
N SER A 242 -6.28 -19.70 -14.01
CA SER A 242 -7.13 -20.71 -14.65
C SER A 242 -7.69 -20.17 -15.97
N VAL A 243 -7.90 -21.04 -16.96
CA VAL A 243 -8.55 -20.63 -18.23
C VAL A 243 -9.88 -19.93 -17.95
N GLY A 244 -10.58 -20.33 -16.89
CA GLY A 244 -11.79 -19.68 -16.39
C GLY A 244 -11.55 -18.26 -15.89
N PHE A 245 -10.49 -18.00 -15.14
CA PHE A 245 -10.12 -16.65 -14.70
C PHE A 245 -9.64 -15.78 -15.85
N TYR A 246 -8.78 -16.27 -16.75
CA TYR A 246 -8.43 -15.52 -17.95
C TYR A 246 -9.68 -15.15 -18.76
N ALA A 247 -10.57 -16.12 -18.99
CA ALA A 247 -11.82 -15.87 -19.70
C ALA A 247 -12.68 -14.84 -18.95
N PHE A 248 -12.76 -14.93 -17.62
CA PHE A 248 -13.51 -13.99 -16.78
C PHE A 248 -12.91 -12.58 -16.80
N ALA A 249 -11.60 -12.44 -16.60
CA ALA A 249 -10.89 -11.16 -16.62
C ALA A 249 -10.93 -10.50 -18.00
N LEU A 250 -10.78 -11.28 -19.08
CA LEU A 250 -10.97 -10.81 -20.44
C LEU A 250 -12.43 -10.39 -20.69
N THR A 251 -13.42 -11.13 -20.16
CA THR A 251 -14.84 -10.79 -20.28
C THR A 251 -15.19 -9.51 -19.54
N ILE A 252 -14.70 -9.34 -18.30
CA ILE A 252 -14.85 -8.10 -17.53
C ILE A 252 -14.14 -6.96 -18.22
N SER A 253 -12.91 -7.15 -18.69
CA SER A 253 -12.17 -6.13 -19.42
C SER A 253 -12.91 -5.69 -20.69
N LEU A 254 -13.48 -6.63 -21.44
CA LEU A 254 -14.34 -6.36 -22.60
C LEU A 254 -15.58 -5.56 -22.20
N ALA A 255 -16.25 -5.94 -21.11
CA ALA A 255 -17.44 -5.26 -20.60
C ALA A 255 -17.12 -3.84 -20.09
N LEU A 256 -16.02 -3.66 -19.37
CA LEU A 256 -15.54 -2.36 -18.92
C LEU A 256 -15.16 -1.46 -20.10
N GLY A 257 -14.49 -2.00 -21.12
CA GLY A 257 -14.22 -1.28 -22.37
C GLY A 257 -15.49 -0.84 -23.09
N ALA A 258 -16.52 -1.69 -23.10
CA ALA A 258 -17.84 -1.39 -23.65
C ALA A 258 -18.57 -0.29 -22.85
N VAL A 259 -18.59 -0.37 -21.51
CA VAL A 259 -19.15 0.66 -20.63
C VAL A 259 -18.40 1.97 -20.77
N HIS A 260 -17.07 1.92 -20.82
CA HIS A 260 -16.22 3.07 -21.06
C HIS A 260 -16.46 3.70 -22.44
N ALA A 261 -16.94 2.97 -23.45
CA ALA A 261 -17.38 3.57 -24.71
C ALA A 261 -18.66 4.40 -24.60
N LEU A 262 -19.43 4.23 -23.54
CA LEU A 262 -20.65 4.99 -23.26
C LEU A 262 -20.38 6.26 -22.43
N THR A 263 -19.19 6.40 -21.84
CA THR A 263 -18.84 7.57 -21.05
C THR A 263 -18.64 8.83 -21.93
N PRO A 264 -18.92 10.04 -21.40
CA PRO A 264 -18.81 11.27 -22.17
C PRO A 264 -17.35 11.56 -22.56
N GLY A 265 -17.05 11.58 -23.86
CA GLY A 265 -15.70 11.87 -24.37
C GLY A 265 -15.69 12.44 -25.78
N HIS A 266 -14.66 13.23 -26.11
CA HIS A 266 -14.58 14.01 -27.35
C HIS A 266 -14.61 13.17 -28.63
N GLY A 267 -13.90 12.04 -28.68
CA GLY A 267 -13.85 11.18 -29.86
C GLY A 267 -15.20 10.53 -30.19
N LYS A 268 -15.95 10.11 -29.16
CA LYS A 268 -17.21 9.34 -29.29
C LYS A 268 -18.38 10.24 -29.68
N ALA A 269 -18.43 11.45 -29.14
CA ALA A 269 -19.40 12.48 -29.53
C ALA A 269 -19.18 12.98 -30.98
N LEU A 270 -17.93 13.03 -31.44
CA LEU A 270 -17.59 13.41 -32.81
C LEU A 270 -18.02 12.35 -33.83
N VAL A 271 -17.85 11.06 -33.50
CA VAL A 271 -18.33 9.92 -34.31
C VAL A 271 -19.85 9.99 -34.50
N ALA A 272 -20.59 10.20 -33.41
CA ALA A 272 -22.04 10.33 -33.44
C ALA A 272 -22.49 11.57 -34.24
N ALA A 273 -21.92 12.74 -33.97
CA ALA A 273 -22.27 13.98 -34.67
C ALA A 273 -21.91 13.94 -36.17
N TYR A 274 -20.77 13.32 -36.53
CA TYR A 274 -20.33 13.18 -37.91
C TYR A 274 -21.24 12.23 -38.70
N LEU A 275 -21.66 11.11 -38.12
CA LEU A 275 -22.56 10.14 -38.77
C LEU A 275 -24.01 10.63 -38.85
N VAL A 276 -24.47 11.44 -37.90
CA VAL A 276 -25.78 12.13 -37.96
C VAL A 276 -25.75 13.25 -39.02
N GLY A 277 -24.70 14.07 -39.05
CA GLY A 277 -24.60 15.28 -39.86
C GLY A 277 -24.19 15.07 -41.32
N SER A 278 -23.32 14.10 -41.60
CA SER A 278 -22.91 13.74 -42.97
C SER A 278 -23.70 12.51 -43.44
N ARG A 279 -23.84 12.27 -44.76
CA ARG A 279 -24.51 11.06 -45.30
C ARG A 279 -23.64 9.82 -45.03
N GLY A 280 -23.47 9.44 -43.76
CA GLY A 280 -22.66 8.34 -43.30
C GLY A 280 -23.24 7.00 -43.74
N THR A 281 -22.39 6.12 -44.27
CA THR A 281 -22.77 4.74 -44.60
C THR A 281 -22.33 3.81 -43.47
N PRO A 282 -22.89 2.59 -43.36
CA PRO A 282 -22.40 1.57 -42.42
C PRO A 282 -20.89 1.30 -42.56
N LYS A 283 -20.34 1.43 -43.77
CA LYS A 283 -18.89 1.30 -44.03
C LYS A 283 -18.08 2.42 -43.38
N HIS A 284 -18.64 3.63 -43.29
CA HIS A 284 -18.00 4.76 -42.61
C HIS A 284 -18.03 4.60 -41.09
N ALA A 285 -19.11 4.06 -40.53
CA ALA A 285 -19.20 3.76 -39.09
C ALA A 285 -18.16 2.70 -38.68
N LEU A 286 -18.02 1.63 -39.48
CA LEU A 286 -17.02 0.59 -39.25
C LEU A 286 -15.58 1.13 -39.34
N ALA A 287 -15.28 1.87 -40.39
CA ALA A 287 -13.94 2.45 -40.59
C ALA A 287 -13.57 3.44 -39.49
N LEU A 288 -14.52 4.29 -39.08
CA LEU A 288 -14.27 5.30 -38.07
C LEU A 288 -14.08 4.68 -36.67
N GLY A 289 -14.92 3.71 -36.28
CA GLY A 289 -14.75 2.97 -35.03
C GLY A 289 -13.44 2.18 -34.96
N GLY A 290 -13.03 1.56 -36.08
CA GLY A 290 -11.76 0.86 -36.18
C GLY A 290 -10.54 1.77 -36.05
N ILE A 291 -10.53 2.91 -36.75
CA ILE A 291 -9.41 3.87 -36.70
C ILE A 291 -9.27 4.49 -35.31
N VAL A 292 -10.39 4.87 -34.67
CA VAL A 292 -10.37 5.42 -33.30
C VAL A 292 -9.82 4.40 -32.31
N THR A 293 -10.25 3.14 -32.41
CA THR A 293 -9.75 2.07 -31.53
C THR A 293 -8.26 1.84 -31.73
N LEU A 294 -7.80 1.69 -32.97
CA LEU A 294 -6.38 1.45 -33.27
C LEU A 294 -5.48 2.57 -32.79
N THR A 295 -5.93 3.82 -32.92
CA THR A 295 -5.14 4.99 -32.50
C THR A 295 -5.15 5.16 -30.97
N HIS A 296 -6.23 4.77 -30.30
CA HIS A 296 -6.34 4.73 -28.84
C HIS A 296 -5.49 3.62 -28.21
N THR A 297 -5.57 2.39 -28.71
CA THR A 297 -4.70 1.29 -28.24
C THR A 297 -3.24 1.59 -28.52
N GLY A 298 -2.92 2.11 -29.72
CA GLY A 298 -1.56 2.46 -30.09
C GLY A 298 -0.93 3.54 -29.21
N SER A 299 -1.70 4.57 -28.82
CA SER A 299 -1.19 5.62 -27.93
C SER A 299 -1.01 5.13 -26.49
N VAL A 300 -1.89 4.27 -25.97
CA VAL A 300 -1.74 3.63 -24.65
C VAL A 300 -0.48 2.76 -24.60
N LEU A 301 -0.26 1.92 -25.61
CA LEU A 301 0.92 1.05 -25.67
C LEU A 301 2.22 1.84 -25.82
N ALA A 302 2.23 2.89 -26.66
CA ALA A 302 3.39 3.76 -26.83
C ALA A 302 3.74 4.50 -25.53
N LEU A 303 2.73 5.02 -24.82
CA LEU A 303 2.94 5.71 -23.56
C LEU A 303 3.40 4.76 -22.45
N GLY A 304 2.80 3.57 -22.34
CA GLY A 304 3.26 2.54 -21.40
C GLY A 304 4.71 2.12 -21.62
N LEU A 305 5.15 2.01 -22.88
CA LEU A 305 6.55 1.75 -23.23
C LEU A 305 7.48 2.91 -22.84
N ILE A 306 7.05 4.15 -23.10
CA ILE A 306 7.82 5.36 -22.69
C ILE A 306 7.95 5.40 -21.16
N THR A 307 6.87 5.12 -20.42
CA THR A 307 6.88 5.07 -18.95
C THR A 307 7.78 3.96 -18.42
N LEU A 308 7.76 2.77 -19.04
CA LEU A 308 8.66 1.66 -18.68
C LEU A 308 10.15 2.02 -18.84
N VAL A 309 10.49 2.76 -19.92
CA VAL A 309 11.86 3.23 -20.14
C VAL A 309 12.22 4.36 -19.17
N ALA A 310 11.29 5.28 -18.92
CA ALA A 310 11.51 6.44 -18.05
C ALA A 310 11.62 6.06 -16.56
N ALA A 311 10.92 5.02 -16.10
CA ALA A 311 11.01 4.47 -14.75
C ALA A 311 12.41 3.95 -14.39
N ARG A 312 13.29 3.72 -15.38
CA ARG A 312 14.69 3.38 -15.15
C ARG A 312 15.56 4.56 -14.73
N TYR A 313 15.08 5.80 -14.88
CA TYR A 313 15.88 7.02 -14.68
C TYR A 313 15.25 8.02 -13.71
N ILE A 314 13.96 7.89 -13.39
CA ILE A 314 13.19 8.85 -12.60
C ILE A 314 12.22 8.07 -11.70
N VAL A 315 12.13 8.46 -10.42
CA VAL A 315 11.34 7.78 -9.39
C VAL A 315 9.83 7.81 -9.75
N PRO A 316 9.09 6.68 -9.64
CA PRO A 316 7.69 6.58 -10.06
C PRO A 316 6.72 7.56 -9.36
N THR A 317 7.01 7.96 -8.12
CA THR A 317 6.14 8.81 -7.29
C THR A 317 5.98 10.23 -7.83
N SER A 318 6.95 10.74 -8.60
CA SER A 318 6.86 12.06 -9.25
C SER A 318 6.08 12.04 -10.57
N PHE A 319 5.86 10.86 -11.16
CA PHE A 319 5.27 10.73 -12.51
C PHE A 319 3.75 10.79 -12.52
N PHE A 320 3.09 10.18 -11.55
CA PHE A 320 1.63 10.05 -11.54
C PHE A 320 0.92 11.43 -11.47
N PRO A 321 1.28 12.33 -10.55
CA PRO A 321 0.64 13.65 -10.48
C PRO A 321 0.89 14.47 -11.75
N LEU A 322 2.09 14.39 -12.33
CA LEU A 322 2.46 15.15 -13.52
C LEU A 322 1.67 14.69 -14.76
N LEU A 323 1.47 13.37 -14.91
CA LEU A 323 0.66 12.78 -15.98
C LEU A 323 -0.83 13.11 -15.80
N GLU A 324 -1.32 13.16 -14.56
CA GLU A 324 -2.70 13.53 -14.25
C GLU A 324 -2.97 15.02 -14.53
N ILE A 325 -2.04 15.91 -14.17
CA ILE A 325 -2.10 17.34 -14.52
C ILE A 325 -2.04 17.51 -16.05
N ALA A 326 -1.10 16.83 -16.72
CA ALA A 326 -0.94 16.94 -18.18
C ALA A 326 -2.20 16.44 -18.93
N SER A 327 -2.80 15.35 -18.48
CA SER A 327 -4.03 14.80 -19.06
C SER A 327 -5.25 15.67 -18.76
N GLY A 328 -5.39 16.18 -17.53
CA GLY A 328 -6.41 17.15 -17.14
C GLY A 328 -6.37 18.42 -17.99
N LEU A 329 -5.19 19.03 -18.14
CA LEU A 329 -4.98 20.22 -18.97
C LEU A 329 -5.31 19.98 -20.45
N LEU A 330 -4.99 18.79 -20.96
CA LEU A 330 -5.34 18.39 -22.32
C LEU A 330 -6.86 18.32 -22.48
N ILE A 331 -7.58 17.69 -21.53
CA ILE A 331 -9.04 17.59 -21.52
C ILE A 331 -9.69 18.99 -21.46
N VAL A 332 -9.17 19.90 -20.62
CA VAL A 332 -9.62 21.30 -20.54
C VAL A 332 -9.45 22.01 -21.89
N GLY A 333 -8.27 21.92 -22.49
CA GLY A 333 -7.99 22.51 -23.80
C GLY A 333 -8.93 21.97 -24.88
N MET A 334 -9.23 20.68 -24.84
CA MET A 334 -10.19 20.04 -25.74
C MET A 334 -11.62 20.53 -25.47
N GLY A 335 -12.04 20.66 -24.21
CA GLY A 335 -13.35 21.16 -23.78
C GLY A 335 -13.61 22.59 -24.29
N ILE A 336 -12.62 23.47 -24.11
CA ILE A 336 -12.63 24.85 -24.65
C ILE A 336 -12.74 24.84 -26.18
N GLY A 337 -11.97 23.97 -26.85
CA GLY A 337 -11.99 23.83 -28.30
C GLY A 337 -13.37 23.43 -28.86
N LEU A 338 -14.02 22.43 -28.26
CA LEU A 338 -15.37 22.01 -28.67
C LEU A 338 -16.42 23.09 -28.39
N LEU A 339 -16.35 23.73 -27.21
CA LEU A 339 -17.28 24.78 -26.85
C LEU A 339 -17.17 25.95 -27.84
N ARG A 340 -15.95 26.34 -28.20
CA ARG A 340 -15.67 27.40 -29.19
C ARG A 340 -16.19 27.05 -30.59
N GLN A 341 -15.90 25.85 -31.09
CA GLN A 341 -16.36 25.42 -32.43
C GLN A 341 -17.90 25.37 -32.51
N ARG A 342 -18.57 24.90 -31.46
CA ARG A 342 -20.03 24.77 -31.41
C ARG A 342 -20.73 26.10 -31.19
N TRP A 343 -20.15 26.99 -30.39
CA TRP A 343 -20.62 28.36 -30.20
C TRP A 343 -20.60 29.18 -31.49
N ILE A 344 -19.54 29.04 -32.30
CA ILE A 344 -19.43 29.69 -33.61
C ILE A 344 -20.52 29.17 -34.57
N GLY A 345 -20.78 27.86 -34.58
CA GLY A 345 -21.85 27.26 -35.38
C GLY A 345 -23.25 27.72 -34.99
N TYR A 346 -23.56 27.77 -33.69
CA TYR A 346 -24.84 28.24 -33.18
C TYR A 346 -25.11 29.72 -33.54
N ARG A 347 -24.11 30.58 -33.38
CA ARG A 347 -24.21 32.00 -33.78
C ARG A 347 -24.40 32.20 -35.28
N ALA A 348 -23.84 31.34 -36.12
CA ALA A 348 -24.04 31.40 -37.56
C ALA A 348 -25.49 31.06 -37.97
N VAL A 349 -26.12 30.10 -37.29
CA VAL A 349 -27.54 29.72 -37.51
C VAL A 349 -28.49 30.79 -36.97
N ALA A 350 -28.24 31.32 -35.77
CA ALA A 350 -29.05 32.38 -35.17
C ALA A 350 -29.06 33.65 -36.05
N ARG A 351 -27.89 34.06 -36.59
CA ARG A 351 -27.78 35.20 -37.52
C ARG A 351 -28.44 34.94 -38.88
N ALA A 352 -28.54 33.68 -39.33
CA ALA A 352 -29.23 33.32 -40.56
C ALA A 352 -30.75 33.37 -40.39
N GLN A 353 -31.27 33.01 -39.21
CA GLN A 353 -32.68 33.15 -38.86
C GLN A 353 -33.10 34.62 -38.66
N GLU A 354 -32.26 35.45 -38.05
CA GLU A 354 -32.50 36.92 -37.96
C GLU A 354 -32.56 37.60 -39.33
N ARG A 355 -31.77 37.13 -40.32
CA ARG A 355 -31.81 37.64 -41.71
C ARG A 355 -33.01 37.13 -42.53
N ALA A 356 -33.69 36.09 -42.06
CA ALA A 356 -34.85 35.49 -42.72
C ALA A 356 -36.20 35.96 -42.14
N ALA A 357 -36.20 36.81 -41.11
CA ALA A 357 -37.41 37.43 -40.59
C ALA A 357 -37.93 38.48 -41.61
N PRO A 358 -39.20 38.41 -42.06
CA PRO A 358 -39.73 39.35 -43.04
C PRO A 358 -39.88 40.74 -42.39
N SER A 359 -39.21 41.72 -42.99
CA SER A 359 -39.49 43.14 -42.75
C SER A 359 -40.92 43.44 -43.16
N MET A 360 -41.85 43.50 -42.19
CA MET A 360 -43.11 44.23 -42.38
C MET A 360 -42.80 45.72 -42.43
N ALA A 361 -42.57 46.26 -43.63
CA ALA A 361 -42.72 47.68 -43.90
C ALA A 361 -42.95 47.91 -45.41
N ASP A 362 -44.09 48.54 -45.69
CA ASP A 362 -44.44 49.34 -46.86
C ASP A 362 -44.66 48.67 -48.22
N THR A 363 -45.93 48.31 -48.42
CA THR A 363 -46.57 48.23 -49.73
C THR A 363 -46.69 49.65 -50.33
N LYS A 364 -46.11 49.88 -51.52
CA LYS A 364 -46.61 50.88 -52.50
C LYS A 364 -46.06 50.64 -53.92
N THR A 365 -46.96 50.17 -54.79
CA THR A 365 -47.24 50.57 -56.20
C THR A 365 -46.08 50.99 -57.14
N SER A 366 -45.91 50.27 -58.26
CA SER A 366 -46.12 50.72 -59.68
C SER A 366 -45.34 49.83 -60.68
N SER A 367 -46.02 49.11 -61.56
CA SER A 367 -46.08 49.32 -63.03
C SER A 367 -44.77 49.28 -63.84
N GLU A 368 -44.77 48.36 -64.83
CA GLU A 368 -44.15 48.45 -66.16
C GLU A 368 -42.67 48.88 -66.31
N GLN A 369 -41.82 48.00 -66.87
CA GLN A 369 -41.31 48.14 -68.25
C GLN A 369 -40.17 47.15 -68.56
N SER A 370 -40.27 46.62 -69.77
CA SER A 370 -39.28 45.84 -70.50
C SER A 370 -37.95 46.59 -70.69
N THR A 371 -36.81 45.89 -70.62
CA THR A 371 -35.75 46.12 -71.60
C THR A 371 -34.95 44.85 -71.92
N ARG A 372 -34.62 44.76 -73.20
CA ARG A 372 -34.17 43.64 -74.01
C ARG A 372 -32.68 43.85 -74.33
N ILE A 373 -31.80 42.86 -74.17
CA ILE A 373 -30.51 42.85 -74.91
C ILE A 373 -30.14 41.45 -75.43
N VAL A 374 -30.02 41.46 -76.76
CA VAL A 374 -29.57 40.54 -77.82
C VAL A 374 -28.49 39.49 -77.47
N ILE A 375 -28.76 38.26 -77.94
CA ILE A 375 -27.87 37.08 -77.98
C ILE A 375 -27.16 37.03 -79.33
N ASN A 376 -25.85 36.79 -79.34
CA ASN A 376 -25.06 36.52 -80.56
C ASN A 376 -24.42 35.12 -80.48
N GLN A 377 -24.71 34.30 -81.51
CA GLN A 377 -24.05 33.04 -81.94
C GLN A 377 -24.63 31.69 -81.44
N PRO A 378 -24.35 30.57 -82.15
CA PRO A 378 -25.26 29.95 -83.10
C PRO A 378 -25.99 28.74 -82.50
N ILE A 379 -27.23 28.56 -82.92
CA ILE A 379 -28.08 27.40 -82.62
C ILE A 379 -27.46 26.18 -83.28
N ASN A 380 -26.94 25.24 -82.49
CA ASN A 380 -26.62 23.90 -82.93
C ASN A 380 -27.59 22.92 -82.29
N THR A 381 -28.37 22.28 -83.15
CA THR A 381 -29.51 21.41 -82.86
C THR A 381 -29.06 20.08 -82.28
N ARG A 382 -29.46 19.79 -81.05
CA ARG A 382 -29.82 18.42 -80.61
C ARG A 382 -31.10 18.48 -79.77
N PRO A 383 -31.92 17.42 -79.79
CA PRO A 383 -33.32 17.46 -79.37
C PRO A 383 -33.45 17.77 -77.88
N PHE A 384 -34.44 18.59 -77.58
CA PHE A 384 -34.80 19.07 -76.26
C PHE A 384 -35.59 17.97 -75.52
N ASP A 385 -34.89 16.95 -75.04
CA ASP A 385 -35.44 15.89 -74.15
C ASP A 385 -34.71 15.82 -72.79
N ALA A 386 -33.97 16.86 -72.39
CA ALA A 386 -33.10 16.80 -71.21
C ALA A 386 -33.13 18.04 -70.30
N ALA A 387 -34.25 18.76 -70.20
CA ALA A 387 -34.31 20.00 -69.40
C ALA A 387 -35.53 20.19 -68.48
N LEU A 388 -36.34 19.15 -68.22
CA LEU A 388 -37.47 19.20 -67.27
C LEU A 388 -37.54 17.96 -66.37
N ARG A 389 -36.40 17.54 -65.81
CA ARG A 389 -36.33 16.73 -64.58
C ARG A 389 -35.10 17.16 -63.80
N ASP A 390 -35.22 18.27 -63.08
CA ASP A 390 -34.46 18.52 -61.84
C ASP A 390 -35.16 19.68 -61.12
N ASP A 391 -36.43 19.42 -60.77
CA ASP A 391 -37.07 20.10 -59.65
C ASP A 391 -36.41 19.61 -58.37
N ASP A 392 -35.83 20.56 -57.64
CA ASP A 392 -36.09 20.75 -56.21
C ASP A 392 -35.99 19.50 -55.29
N GLU A 393 -34.76 19.03 -55.03
CA GLU A 393 -34.47 18.33 -53.77
C GLU A 393 -33.08 18.70 -53.22
N GLY A 394 -33.10 19.48 -52.14
CA GLY A 394 -32.13 19.48 -51.05
C GLY A 394 -30.65 19.43 -51.42
N LYS A 395 -29.97 20.59 -51.40
CA LYS A 395 -28.50 20.69 -51.33
C LYS A 395 -27.97 20.09 -50.02
N GLY A 396 -27.94 18.76 -49.97
CA GLY A 396 -27.29 17.95 -48.96
C GLY A 396 -25.78 17.93 -49.19
N LEU A 397 -25.04 17.98 -48.07
CA LEU A 397 -23.58 17.92 -47.97
C LEU A 397 -22.94 16.87 -48.93
N ALA A 398 -21.85 17.27 -49.59
CA ALA A 398 -21.07 16.47 -50.54
C ALA A 398 -20.65 15.09 -49.99
N PRO A 399 -20.48 14.06 -50.86
CA PRO A 399 -20.07 12.72 -50.44
C PRO A 399 -18.69 12.71 -49.76
N ILE A 400 -18.59 11.90 -48.70
CA ILE A 400 -17.47 11.87 -47.74
C ILE A 400 -16.17 11.38 -48.40
N LYS A 401 -15.07 12.12 -48.23
CA LYS A 401 -13.73 11.72 -48.69
C LYS A 401 -13.03 10.91 -47.58
N TRP A 402 -12.52 9.71 -47.89
CA TRP A 402 -11.82 8.83 -46.93
C TRP A 402 -10.70 9.50 -46.11
N ARG A 403 -10.05 10.53 -46.66
CA ARG A 403 -8.98 11.29 -45.98
C ARG A 403 -9.50 12.13 -44.79
N SER A 404 -10.73 12.64 -44.85
CA SER A 404 -11.34 13.36 -43.72
C SER A 404 -11.75 12.40 -42.62
N LEU A 405 -12.08 11.14 -42.95
CA LEU A 405 -12.45 10.11 -41.99
C LEU A 405 -11.23 9.63 -41.18
N ILE A 406 -10.08 9.43 -41.84
CA ILE A 406 -8.83 9.03 -41.18
C ILE A 406 -8.32 10.11 -40.22
N THR A 407 -8.30 11.36 -40.66
CA THR A 407 -7.86 12.49 -39.81
C THR A 407 -8.76 12.70 -38.61
N LEU A 408 -10.08 12.53 -38.77
CA LEU A 408 -11.04 12.59 -37.68
C LEU A 408 -10.88 11.43 -36.69
N GLY A 409 -10.64 10.21 -37.20
CA GLY A 409 -10.42 9.03 -36.37
C GLY A 409 -9.14 9.10 -35.54
N ILE A 410 -8.03 9.56 -36.15
CA ILE A 410 -6.74 9.75 -35.45
C ILE A 410 -6.88 10.79 -34.32
N SER A 411 -7.55 11.91 -34.59
CA SER A 411 -7.77 12.94 -33.55
C SER A 411 -8.62 12.43 -32.39
N GLY A 412 -9.50 11.45 -32.61
CA GLY A 412 -10.37 10.88 -31.59
C GLY A 412 -9.72 9.81 -30.72
N GLY A 413 -8.68 9.12 -31.22
CA GLY A 413 -7.96 8.08 -30.48
C GLY A 413 -6.56 8.48 -30.00
N LEU A 414 -6.05 9.67 -30.32
CA LEU A 414 -4.69 10.07 -29.90
C LEU A 414 -4.54 10.26 -28.37
N VAL A 415 -5.65 10.52 -27.65
CA VAL A 415 -5.63 10.69 -26.20
C VAL A 415 -5.83 9.32 -25.54
N PRO A 416 -4.81 8.76 -24.86
CA PRO A 416 -4.95 7.49 -24.15
C PRO A 416 -5.79 7.67 -22.89
N CYS A 417 -6.51 6.62 -22.45
CA CYS A 417 -7.24 6.69 -21.18
C CYS A 417 -6.30 6.36 -20.01
N PRO A 418 -6.42 7.09 -18.88
CA PRO A 418 -5.64 6.80 -17.68
C PRO A 418 -5.90 5.38 -17.16
N ASP A 419 -7.12 4.87 -17.30
CA ASP A 419 -7.50 3.52 -16.85
C ASP A 419 -6.70 2.41 -17.56
N ALA A 420 -6.51 2.49 -18.88
CA ALA A 420 -5.76 1.46 -19.61
C ALA A 420 -4.26 1.57 -19.37
N ILE A 421 -3.75 2.76 -19.06
CA ILE A 421 -2.37 2.97 -18.62
C ILE A 421 -2.19 2.38 -17.22
N ALA A 422 -3.13 2.59 -16.30
CA ALA A 422 -3.09 2.04 -14.95
C ALA A 422 -3.09 0.50 -14.96
N ILE A 423 -3.97 -0.14 -15.75
CA ILE A 423 -3.98 -1.60 -15.94
C ILE A 423 -2.62 -2.09 -16.45
N LEU A 424 -2.02 -1.37 -17.39
CA LEU A 424 -0.72 -1.75 -17.96
C LEU A 424 0.42 -1.54 -16.95
N LEU A 425 0.41 -0.47 -16.17
CA LEU A 425 1.43 -0.18 -15.15
C LEU A 425 1.35 -1.13 -13.96
N VAL A 426 0.14 -1.47 -13.50
CA VAL A 426 -0.06 -2.51 -12.47
C VAL A 426 0.43 -3.87 -12.99
N ALA A 427 0.09 -4.21 -14.23
CA ALA A 427 0.59 -5.45 -14.86
C ALA A 427 2.11 -5.47 -15.02
N ILE A 428 2.75 -4.32 -15.27
CA ILE A 428 4.20 -4.17 -15.28
C ILE A 428 4.78 -4.32 -13.87
N ALA A 429 4.14 -3.72 -12.85
CA ALA A 429 4.57 -3.79 -11.46
C ALA A 429 4.55 -5.23 -10.90
N ILE A 430 3.58 -6.04 -11.33
CA ILE A 430 3.49 -7.47 -10.98
C ILE A 430 4.22 -8.40 -11.98
N ASN A 431 5.03 -7.84 -12.90
CA ASN A 431 5.77 -8.55 -13.94
C ASN A 431 4.94 -9.45 -14.89
N ARG A 432 3.63 -9.18 -15.03
CA ARG A 432 2.69 -9.92 -15.90
C ARG A 432 2.32 -9.12 -17.15
N ILE A 433 3.35 -8.68 -17.88
CA ILE A 433 3.20 -7.77 -19.03
C ILE A 433 2.28 -8.37 -20.10
N ALA A 434 2.41 -9.66 -20.41
CA ALA A 434 1.56 -10.33 -21.40
C ALA A 434 0.07 -10.34 -21.01
N PHE A 435 -0.23 -10.55 -19.72
CA PHE A 435 -1.59 -10.47 -19.20
C PHE A 435 -2.14 -9.04 -19.27
N GLY A 436 -1.37 -8.05 -18.81
CA GLY A 436 -1.74 -6.63 -18.95
C GLY A 436 -2.01 -6.21 -20.39
N LEU A 437 -1.15 -6.62 -21.33
CA LEU A 437 -1.34 -6.38 -22.76
C LEU A 437 -2.62 -7.03 -23.29
N SER A 438 -2.90 -8.27 -22.91
CA SER A 438 -4.15 -8.96 -23.29
C SER A 438 -5.40 -8.28 -22.76
N LEU A 439 -5.36 -7.75 -21.52
CA LEU A 439 -6.44 -6.98 -20.93
C LEU A 439 -6.65 -5.67 -21.68
N VAL A 440 -5.59 -4.93 -22.00
CA VAL A 440 -5.67 -3.65 -22.74
C VAL A 440 -6.22 -3.84 -24.16
N VAL A 441 -5.81 -4.91 -24.87
CA VAL A 441 -6.34 -5.25 -26.19
C VAL A 441 -7.82 -5.59 -26.12
N THR A 442 -8.21 -6.36 -25.10
CA THR A 442 -9.60 -6.81 -24.92
C THR A 442 -10.52 -5.67 -24.51
N PHE A 443 -10.06 -4.79 -23.62
CA PHE A 443 -10.71 -3.52 -23.28
C PHE A 443 -10.95 -2.68 -24.54
N SER A 444 -9.93 -2.56 -25.40
CA SER A 444 -10.02 -1.82 -26.66
C SER A 444 -11.02 -2.45 -27.64
N LEU A 445 -11.13 -3.78 -27.68
CA LEU A 445 -12.11 -4.48 -28.49
C LEU A 445 -13.56 -4.18 -28.04
N GLY A 446 -13.81 -4.17 -26.73
CA GLY A 446 -15.11 -3.83 -26.16
C GLY A 446 -15.54 -2.42 -26.53
N LEU A 447 -14.58 -1.49 -26.46
CA LEU A 447 -14.77 -0.11 -26.91
C LEU A 447 -15.11 -0.01 -28.40
N ALA A 448 -14.41 -0.77 -29.25
CA ALA A 448 -14.66 -0.79 -30.69
C ALA A 448 -16.07 -1.25 -31.04
N VAL A 449 -16.53 -2.36 -30.42
CA VAL A 449 -17.85 -2.95 -30.65
C VAL A 449 -18.94 -1.92 -30.37
N VAL A 450 -18.90 -1.26 -29.21
CA VAL A 450 -19.91 -0.28 -28.83
C VAL A 450 -19.89 0.95 -29.75
N LEU A 451 -18.72 1.46 -30.12
CA LEU A 451 -18.64 2.61 -31.06
C LEU A 451 -19.20 2.28 -32.45
N ILE A 452 -18.93 1.08 -32.95
CA ILE A 452 -19.47 0.59 -34.22
C ILE A 452 -20.99 0.42 -34.11
N LEU A 453 -21.49 -0.17 -33.02
CA LEU A 453 -22.92 -0.35 -32.78
C LEU A 453 -23.66 0.98 -32.67
N ILE A 454 -23.14 1.94 -31.92
CA ILE A 454 -23.69 3.30 -31.85
C ILE A 454 -23.71 3.93 -33.24
N GLY A 455 -22.60 3.83 -33.98
CA GLY A 455 -22.52 4.36 -35.34
C GLY A 455 -23.53 3.73 -36.30
N LEU A 456 -23.73 2.41 -36.23
CA LEU A 456 -24.72 1.69 -37.02
C LEU A 456 -26.16 2.02 -36.61
N MET A 457 -26.42 2.15 -35.31
CA MET A 457 -27.71 2.52 -34.75
C MET A 457 -28.11 3.93 -35.20
N VAL A 458 -27.17 4.87 -35.18
CA VAL A 458 -27.35 6.24 -35.69
C VAL A 458 -27.66 6.24 -37.19
N VAL A 459 -26.90 5.48 -37.99
CA VAL A 459 -27.08 5.42 -39.45
C VAL A 459 -28.41 4.76 -39.84
N ARG A 460 -28.85 3.71 -39.12
CA ARG A 460 -30.11 2.98 -39.39
C ARG A 460 -31.35 3.63 -38.76
N GLY A 461 -31.20 4.25 -37.59
CA GLY A 461 -32.27 4.90 -36.84
C GLY A 461 -32.66 6.28 -37.35
N ARG A 462 -31.89 6.83 -38.30
CA ARG A 462 -32.11 8.15 -38.90
C ARG A 462 -33.54 8.36 -39.41
N THR A 463 -34.14 7.33 -40.01
CA THR A 463 -35.51 7.37 -40.56
C THR A 463 -36.60 7.42 -39.49
N VAL A 464 -36.30 6.95 -38.28
CA VAL A 464 -37.21 6.95 -37.12
C VAL A 464 -37.06 8.25 -36.33
N LEU A 465 -35.82 8.72 -36.14
CA LEU A 465 -35.49 9.94 -35.42
C LEU A 465 -36.04 11.21 -36.10
N GLN A 466 -36.16 11.21 -37.43
CA GLN A 466 -36.76 12.30 -38.20
C GLN A 466 -38.28 12.45 -38.02
N ARG A 467 -38.95 11.50 -37.32
CA ARG A 467 -40.40 11.54 -37.06
C ARG A 467 -40.78 12.29 -35.78
N PHE A 468 -39.81 12.67 -34.94
CA PHE A 468 -40.06 13.38 -33.68
C PHE A 468 -39.86 14.89 -33.83
N GLU A 469 -40.91 15.69 -33.60
CA GLU A 469 -40.91 17.15 -33.79
C GLU A 469 -39.90 17.91 -32.90
N GLY A 470 -39.50 17.36 -31.75
CA GLY A 470 -38.48 17.94 -30.85
C GLY A 470 -37.02 17.60 -31.19
N PHE A 471 -36.78 16.77 -32.21
CA PHE A 471 -35.44 16.28 -32.55
C PHE A 471 -34.51 17.39 -33.06
N GLN A 472 -35.05 18.45 -33.69
CA GLN A 472 -34.26 19.58 -34.18
C GLN A 472 -33.67 20.44 -33.04
N THR A 473 -34.42 20.64 -31.95
CA THR A 473 -33.96 21.39 -30.78
C THR A 473 -32.94 20.58 -29.99
N ALA A 474 -33.18 19.27 -29.83
CA ALA A 474 -32.27 18.36 -29.15
C ALA A 474 -30.92 18.22 -29.87
N THR A 475 -30.92 18.10 -31.21
CA THR A 475 -29.68 18.01 -32.01
C THR A 475 -28.82 19.28 -31.96
N ALA A 476 -29.42 20.44 -31.66
CA ALA A 476 -28.70 21.69 -31.46
C ALA A 476 -28.13 21.87 -30.03
N ALA A 477 -28.84 21.38 -28.99
CA ALA A 477 -28.49 21.59 -27.58
C ALA A 477 -27.56 20.51 -26.99
N LEU A 478 -27.75 19.23 -27.36
CA LEU A 478 -26.98 18.09 -26.85
C LEU A 478 -25.45 18.27 -26.98
N PRO A 479 -24.93 18.79 -28.12
CA PRO A 479 -23.49 19.03 -28.26
C PRO A 479 -22.97 20.18 -27.36
N MET A 480 -23.76 21.20 -27.04
CA MET A 480 -23.28 22.25 -26.12
C MET A 480 -23.16 21.71 -24.68
N LEU A 481 -24.17 20.95 -24.26
CA LEU A 481 -24.20 20.33 -22.93
C LEU A 481 -23.05 19.33 -22.77
N SER A 482 -22.76 18.52 -23.79
CA SER A 482 -21.63 17.58 -23.74
C SER A 482 -20.27 18.30 -23.66
N ALA A 483 -20.11 19.44 -24.35
CA ALA A 483 -18.85 20.20 -24.32
C ALA A 483 -18.65 20.87 -22.95
N GLY A 484 -19.73 21.35 -22.32
CA GLY A 484 -19.71 21.89 -20.96
C GLY A 484 -19.33 20.85 -19.90
N ILE A 485 -19.92 19.65 -19.99
CA ILE A 485 -19.60 18.54 -19.06
C ILE A 485 -18.12 18.15 -19.15
N VAL A 486 -17.56 18.00 -20.35
CA VAL A 486 -16.14 17.61 -20.47
C VAL A 486 -15.20 18.71 -19.98
N LEU A 487 -15.55 19.99 -20.19
CA LEU A 487 -14.78 21.10 -19.64
C LEU A 487 -14.78 21.09 -18.11
N ALA A 488 -15.95 20.86 -17.48
CA ALA A 488 -16.07 20.77 -16.03
C ALA A 488 -15.27 19.59 -15.45
N LEU A 489 -15.32 18.43 -16.12
CA LEU A 489 -14.58 17.24 -15.71
C LEU A 489 -13.05 17.46 -15.81
N GLY A 490 -12.58 18.09 -16.90
CA GLY A 490 -11.16 18.41 -17.07
C GLY A 490 -10.65 19.39 -16.01
N LEU A 491 -11.46 20.39 -15.64
CA LEU A 491 -11.14 21.34 -14.57
C LEU A 491 -11.07 20.65 -13.21
N LEU A 492 -11.98 19.71 -12.94
CA LEU A 492 -12.00 18.92 -11.69
C LEU A 492 -10.73 18.08 -11.54
N VAL A 493 -10.39 17.27 -12.54
CA VAL A 493 -9.20 16.38 -12.52
C VAL A 493 -7.90 17.19 -12.43
N THR A 494 -7.81 18.31 -13.17
CA THR A 494 -6.65 19.19 -13.06
C THR A 494 -6.56 19.80 -11.65
N GLY A 495 -7.70 20.19 -11.08
CA GLY A 495 -7.77 20.76 -9.73
C GLY A 495 -7.35 19.79 -8.65
N THR A 496 -7.82 18.54 -8.69
CA THR A 496 -7.45 17.51 -7.71
C THR A 496 -5.96 17.16 -7.77
N ALA A 497 -5.40 17.04 -8.98
CA ALA A 497 -3.98 16.72 -9.17
C ALA A 497 -3.05 17.89 -8.79
N VAL A 498 -3.41 19.13 -9.15
CA VAL A 498 -2.66 20.34 -8.73
C VAL A 498 -2.75 20.54 -7.22
N PHE A 499 -3.90 20.30 -6.62
CA PHE A 499 -4.08 20.38 -5.16
C PHE A 499 -3.22 19.34 -4.42
N GLY A 500 -3.11 18.12 -4.95
CA GLY A 500 -2.19 17.10 -4.44
C GLY A 500 -0.71 17.50 -4.55
N LEU A 501 -0.32 18.12 -5.67
CA LEU A 501 1.06 18.58 -5.90
C LEU A 501 1.44 19.77 -4.99
N LEU A 502 0.53 20.73 -4.81
CA LEU A 502 0.74 21.88 -3.93
C LEU A 502 0.86 21.47 -2.45
N ARG A 503 0.15 20.40 -2.03
CA ARG A 503 0.36 19.77 -0.72
C ARG A 503 1.79 19.22 -0.59
N SER A 504 2.24 18.49 -1.61
CA SER A 504 3.57 17.87 -1.65
C SER A 504 4.74 18.85 -1.56
N GLU A 505 4.66 20.05 -2.14
CA GLU A 505 5.74 21.07 -2.07
C GLU A 505 5.70 21.92 -0.79
N SER A 506 4.58 21.93 -0.07
CA SER A 506 4.43 22.71 1.17
C SER A 506 5.04 22.07 2.43
N GLY A 507 5.87 21.02 2.30
CA GLY A 507 6.38 20.23 3.44
C GLY A 507 5.29 19.41 4.16
N LEU A 508 4.02 19.65 3.84
CA LEU A 508 2.88 18.83 4.22
C LEU A 508 2.78 17.65 3.24
N ALA A 509 3.73 16.71 3.35
CA ALA A 509 3.43 15.32 3.03
C ALA A 509 2.07 14.96 3.66
N PRO A 510 1.29 14.01 3.10
CA PRO A 510 0.24 13.40 3.91
C PRO A 510 0.92 12.94 5.19
N ARG A 511 0.71 13.68 6.29
CA ARG A 511 1.05 13.18 7.62
C ARG A 511 0.35 11.83 7.64
N PRO A 512 1.05 10.70 7.74
CA PRO A 512 0.35 9.48 8.01
C PRO A 512 -0.59 9.81 9.18
N GLU A 513 -1.88 9.52 9.07
CA GLU A 513 -2.83 9.62 10.18
C GLU A 513 -2.47 8.66 11.32
N VAL A 514 -1.22 8.19 11.37
CA VAL A 514 -0.51 7.78 12.56
C VAL A 514 -0.04 9.07 13.25
N PHE A 515 -0.97 9.79 13.87
CA PHE A 515 -0.63 10.30 15.20
C PHE A 515 -0.31 9.04 16.00
N ALA A 516 0.95 8.61 15.96
CA ALA A 516 1.47 7.75 17.01
C ALA A 516 1.16 8.54 18.28
N LEU A 517 0.32 7.98 19.13
CA LEU A 517 0.23 8.35 20.54
C LEU A 517 1.60 8.01 21.16
N ALA A 518 2.64 8.73 20.75
CA ALA A 518 3.91 8.79 21.44
C ALA A 518 3.61 9.62 22.70
N GLY A 519 3.42 8.93 23.81
CA GLY A 519 3.10 9.57 25.10
C GLY A 519 2.53 8.65 26.19
N ASP A 520 1.97 7.48 25.85
CA ASP A 520 1.26 6.65 26.83
C ASP A 520 2.14 5.53 27.44
N GLY A 521 3.45 5.78 27.56
CA GLY A 521 4.32 4.93 28.38
C GLY A 521 3.98 5.13 29.86
N PRO A 522 3.93 4.06 30.68
CA PRO A 522 3.69 4.21 32.11
C PRO A 522 4.75 5.12 32.72
N LEU A 523 4.33 6.18 33.40
CA LEU A 523 5.22 6.94 34.28
C LEU A 523 5.66 5.99 35.40
N VAL A 524 6.87 5.45 35.30
CA VAL A 524 7.46 4.67 36.38
C VAL A 524 7.66 5.61 37.57
N ALA A 525 6.87 5.41 38.62
CA ALA A 525 6.96 6.18 39.85
C ALA A 525 8.31 5.91 40.53
N ASN A 526 9.33 6.72 40.23
CA ASN A 526 10.61 6.61 40.89
C ASN A 526 10.50 7.19 42.31
N ASN A 527 10.58 6.30 43.30
CA ASN A 527 10.16 6.49 44.70
C ASN A 527 11.11 7.37 45.55
N SER A 528 11.80 8.36 44.98
CA SER A 528 12.88 9.07 45.68
C SER A 528 12.61 10.54 46.04
N SER A 529 11.53 11.17 45.53
CA SER A 529 11.07 12.49 46.00
C SER A 529 9.58 12.72 45.75
N PRO A 530 8.82 13.33 46.69
CA PRO A 530 7.42 13.65 46.45
C PRO A 530 7.30 14.68 45.32
N PHE A 531 6.41 14.42 44.36
CA PHE A 531 6.11 15.32 43.25
C PHE A 531 5.73 16.71 43.77
N GLN A 532 6.27 17.76 43.13
CA GLN A 532 5.97 19.15 43.48
C GLN A 532 5.65 19.94 42.21
N LEU A 533 4.38 20.34 42.08
CA LEU A 533 3.90 21.08 40.91
C LEU A 533 4.74 22.34 40.60
N GLU A 534 5.21 23.05 41.63
CA GLU A 534 6.02 24.29 41.52
C GLU A 534 7.41 24.09 40.92
N ARG A 535 7.89 22.84 40.84
CA ARG A 535 9.19 22.48 40.26
C ARG A 535 9.06 21.65 38.99
N ALA A 536 7.90 21.02 38.80
CA ALA A 536 7.60 20.25 37.62
C ALA A 536 7.45 21.14 36.38
N ASN A 537 7.85 20.58 35.25
CA ASN A 537 7.64 21.14 33.93
C ASN A 537 6.76 20.19 33.11
N VAL A 538 6.25 20.70 31.99
CA VAL A 538 5.59 19.92 30.96
C VAL A 538 6.39 20.06 29.68
N LEU A 539 6.74 18.93 29.07
CA LEU A 539 7.32 18.84 27.74
C LEU A 539 6.17 18.73 26.73
N LEU A 540 6.29 19.40 25.58
CA LEU A 540 5.33 19.25 24.49
C LEU A 540 5.98 19.55 23.13
N LEU A 541 5.30 19.15 22.07
CA LEU A 541 5.62 19.58 20.71
C LEU A 541 4.76 20.79 20.33
N ALA A 542 5.38 21.83 19.81
CA ALA A 542 4.71 23.00 19.25
C ALA A 542 5.42 23.50 17.98
N PRO A 543 4.70 24.05 16.99
CA PRO A 543 5.30 24.56 15.77
C PRO A 543 6.04 25.87 16.04
N ASP A 544 7.19 26.04 15.39
CA ASP A 544 7.90 27.31 15.29
C ASP A 544 7.31 28.24 14.21
N ASP A 545 7.98 29.38 13.97
CA ASP A 545 7.58 30.36 12.96
C ASP A 545 7.53 29.77 11.53
N ASP A 546 8.34 28.74 11.25
CA ASP A 546 8.40 28.02 9.97
C ASP A 546 7.47 26.80 9.93
N GLN A 547 6.59 26.63 10.93
CA GLN A 547 5.64 25.52 11.10
C GLN A 547 6.29 24.15 11.33
N MET A 548 7.57 24.12 11.70
CA MET A 548 8.27 22.90 12.09
C MET A 548 8.03 22.64 13.57
N LEU A 549 7.66 21.40 13.93
CA LEU A 549 7.47 21.04 15.33
C LEU A 549 8.80 21.05 16.07
N GLN A 550 8.82 21.68 17.23
CA GLN A 550 9.95 21.81 18.13
C GLN A 550 9.57 21.28 19.52
N LEU A 551 10.58 20.90 20.32
CA LEU A 551 10.37 20.56 21.72
C LEU A 551 10.32 21.82 22.57
N HIS A 552 9.23 21.98 23.31
CA HIS A 552 9.00 23.09 24.21
C HIS A 552 8.86 22.58 25.64
N LEU A 553 9.51 23.28 26.57
CA LEU A 553 9.40 23.06 27.99
C LEU A 553 8.66 24.23 28.62
N LEU A 554 7.60 23.96 29.38
CA LEU A 554 6.86 24.97 30.12
C LEU A 554 6.77 24.63 31.61
N PRO A 555 6.71 25.62 32.51
CA PRO A 555 6.38 25.37 33.91
C PRO A 555 5.00 24.72 34.04
N ALA A 556 4.89 23.66 34.86
CA ALA A 556 3.61 22.99 35.08
C ALA A 556 2.57 23.88 35.78
N THR A 557 3.01 24.94 36.45
CA THR A 557 2.16 26.00 37.03
C THR A 557 1.54 26.93 35.99
N GLY A 558 1.97 26.84 34.73
CA GLY A 558 1.72 27.83 33.69
C GLY A 558 2.77 28.93 33.66
N GLY A 559 2.95 29.56 32.51
CA GLY A 559 3.96 30.58 32.27
C GLY A 559 4.48 30.58 30.83
N ASP A 560 5.58 31.30 30.60
CA ASP A 560 6.24 31.34 29.30
C ASP A 560 6.97 30.00 29.03
N ALA A 561 6.78 29.45 27.82
CA ALA A 561 7.49 28.26 27.37
C ALA A 561 8.90 28.61 26.86
N SER A 562 9.87 27.76 27.16
CA SER A 562 11.20 27.78 26.54
C SER A 562 11.30 26.71 25.46
N ILE A 563 11.85 27.06 24.30
CA ILE A 563 12.14 26.11 23.23
C ILE A 563 13.45 25.39 23.56
N LEU A 564 13.46 24.05 23.54
CA LEU A 564 14.64 23.23 23.81
C LEU A 564 15.46 22.94 22.55
N THR A 565 14.82 22.91 21.38
CA THR A 565 15.46 22.67 20.08
C THR A 565 15.69 23.97 19.31
N ASP A 566 16.68 23.97 18.41
CA ASP A 566 17.21 25.20 17.79
C ASP A 566 16.52 25.62 16.47
N GLY A 567 15.48 24.89 16.05
CA GLY A 567 14.77 25.15 14.80
C GLY A 567 15.49 24.67 13.53
N GLU A 568 16.70 24.09 13.64
CA GLU A 568 17.42 23.60 12.46
C GLU A 568 16.82 22.31 11.88
N TYR A 569 15.97 21.62 12.65
CA TYR A 569 15.30 20.37 12.31
C TYR A 569 13.89 20.35 12.90
N GLY A 570 12.99 19.56 12.30
CA GLY A 570 11.66 19.31 12.85
C GLY A 570 11.64 18.04 13.68
N VAL A 571 11.10 18.13 14.90
CA VAL A 571 10.91 17.00 15.80
C VAL A 571 9.57 16.31 15.49
N TRP A 572 9.56 14.99 15.36
CA TRP A 572 8.34 14.24 15.02
C TRP A 572 7.69 13.61 16.25
N ASP A 573 8.50 12.98 17.10
CA ASP A 573 8.09 12.36 18.35
C ASP A 573 9.24 12.35 19.35
N TYR A 574 8.92 12.05 20.62
CA TYR A 574 9.89 11.98 21.69
C TYR A 574 9.44 11.02 22.80
N ALA A 575 10.38 10.62 23.65
CA ALA A 575 10.14 9.87 24.87
C ALA A 575 11.13 10.30 25.98
N VAL A 576 10.60 10.40 27.19
CA VAL A 576 11.36 10.75 28.40
C VAL A 576 11.89 9.47 29.04
N SER A 577 13.15 9.49 29.51
CA SER A 577 13.75 8.34 30.18
C SER A 577 13.03 7.99 31.48
N PRO A 578 13.07 6.71 31.95
CA PRO A 578 12.38 6.31 33.19
C PRO A 578 12.83 7.09 34.43
N ASP A 579 14.10 7.53 34.45
CA ASP A 579 14.67 8.38 35.49
C ASP A 579 14.45 9.89 35.26
N GLN A 580 13.77 10.27 34.18
CA GLN A 580 13.39 11.63 33.78
C GLN A 580 14.58 12.58 33.57
N SER A 581 15.79 12.03 33.41
CA SER A 581 17.00 12.83 33.25
C SER A 581 17.32 13.15 31.79
N ARG A 582 16.76 12.38 30.84
CA ARG A 582 17.06 12.47 29.40
C ARG A 582 15.80 12.42 28.54
N ILE A 583 15.90 12.99 27.35
CA ILE A 583 14.85 13.00 26.33
C ILE A 583 15.43 12.40 25.06
N ALA A 584 14.86 11.29 24.59
CA ALA A 584 15.12 10.73 23.28
C ALA A 584 14.07 11.28 22.30
N PHE A 585 14.46 11.70 21.12
CA PHE A 585 13.54 12.27 20.13
C PHE A 585 13.97 11.96 18.71
N SER A 586 13.00 11.87 17.81
CA SER A 586 13.27 11.76 16.39
C SER A 586 13.18 13.12 15.72
N ALA A 587 14.18 13.44 14.89
CA ALA A 587 14.24 14.73 14.21
C ALA A 587 14.70 14.59 12.76
N GLN A 588 14.20 15.50 11.92
CA GLN A 588 14.51 15.57 10.50
C GLN A 588 14.99 16.97 10.11
N ARG A 589 16.20 17.06 9.56
CA ARG A 589 16.76 18.28 8.98
C ARG A 589 16.54 18.37 7.47
N GLN A 590 17.03 17.37 6.72
CA GLN A 590 16.82 17.14 5.30
C GLN A 590 17.02 15.63 5.02
N GLY A 591 16.16 14.98 4.24
CA GLY A 591 16.27 13.53 4.00
C GLY A 591 15.43 12.70 4.97
N ALA A 592 15.93 11.59 5.50
CA ALA A 592 15.19 10.75 6.45
C ALA A 592 15.43 11.17 7.91
N SER A 593 14.53 10.78 8.83
CA SER A 593 14.61 11.13 10.26
C SER A 593 15.65 10.29 11.00
N SER A 594 16.34 10.90 11.96
CA SER A 594 17.36 10.27 12.81
C SER A 594 16.98 10.39 14.30
N LEU A 595 17.61 9.59 15.16
CA LEU A 595 17.37 9.63 16.61
C LEU A 595 18.42 10.48 17.32
N TRP A 596 17.92 11.28 18.26
CA TRP A 596 18.69 12.22 19.06
C TRP A 596 18.42 12.00 20.55
N LEU A 597 19.38 12.43 21.36
CA LEU A 597 19.31 12.41 22.81
C LEU A 597 19.72 13.78 23.34
N MET A 598 19.06 14.24 24.40
CA MET A 598 19.44 15.44 25.14
C MET A 598 19.17 15.24 26.64
N ASN A 599 19.75 16.08 27.48
CA ASN A 599 19.35 16.16 28.88
C ASN A 599 17.94 16.75 29.01
N ALA A 600 17.22 16.43 30.09
CA ALA A 600 15.85 16.93 30.34
C ALA A 600 15.73 18.46 30.41
N ASN A 601 16.84 19.16 30.69
CA ASN A 601 16.92 20.62 30.68
C ASN A 601 17.19 21.23 29.28
N GLY A 602 17.29 20.39 28.23
CA GLY A 602 17.62 20.77 26.86
C GLY A 602 19.11 20.91 26.55
N SER A 603 20.01 20.65 27.50
CA SER A 603 21.46 20.73 27.25
C SER A 603 21.99 19.50 26.53
N ASP A 604 23.12 19.69 25.85
CA ASP A 604 23.91 18.63 25.19
C ASP A 604 23.11 17.75 24.19
N PRO A 605 22.38 18.35 23.23
CA PRO A 605 21.71 17.58 22.20
C PRO A 605 22.73 16.91 21.28
N GLU A 606 22.61 15.59 21.10
CA GLU A 606 23.48 14.80 20.23
C GLU A 606 22.69 13.77 19.41
N THR A 607 23.18 13.45 18.21
CA THR A 607 22.63 12.37 17.39
C THR A 607 23.16 11.04 17.93
N ILE A 608 22.26 10.17 18.36
CA ILE A 608 22.61 8.82 18.87
C ILE A 608 22.50 7.74 17.79
N LEU A 609 21.72 7.98 16.73
CA LEU A 609 21.62 7.09 15.58
C LEU A 609 21.27 7.86 14.31
N ASP A 610 22.14 7.76 13.30
CA ASP A 610 21.92 8.32 11.96
C ASP A 610 21.26 7.28 11.04
N CYS A 611 20.18 7.68 10.38
CA CYS A 611 19.40 6.81 9.50
C CYS A 611 19.32 7.42 8.08
N PRO A 612 20.37 7.30 7.24
CA PRO A 612 20.44 8.02 5.97
C PRO A 612 19.52 7.45 4.87
N GLU A 613 19.19 6.16 4.92
CA GLU A 613 18.34 5.47 3.93
C GLU A 613 17.00 4.98 4.51
N ALA A 614 16.68 5.40 5.74
CA ALA A 614 15.51 4.95 6.49
C ALA A 614 15.01 6.05 7.43
N ALA A 615 13.71 6.17 7.64
CA ALA A 615 13.17 7.06 8.66
C ALA A 615 13.12 6.34 10.01
N CYS A 616 13.84 6.85 11.00
CA CYS A 616 13.80 6.35 12.37
C CYS A 616 12.89 7.23 13.23
N SER A 617 11.95 6.62 13.96
CA SER A 617 10.92 7.31 14.75
C SER A 617 10.45 6.46 15.93
N GLY A 618 9.53 6.99 16.73
CA GLY A 618 8.85 6.28 17.82
C GLY A 618 9.79 5.69 18.87
N PRO A 619 10.71 6.48 19.46
CA PRO A 619 11.57 5.97 20.51
C PRO A 619 10.74 5.56 21.73
N LEU A 620 11.04 4.40 22.30
CA LEU A 620 10.46 3.86 23.51
C LEU A 620 11.61 3.44 24.43
N TRP A 621 11.64 3.99 25.65
CA TRP A 621 12.62 3.58 26.65
C TRP A 621 12.28 2.21 27.22
N MET A 622 13.28 1.34 27.27
CA MET A 622 13.20 0.15 28.12
C MET A 622 13.25 0.58 29.60
N PRO A 623 12.60 -0.15 30.52
CA PRO A 623 12.58 0.20 31.95
C PRO A 623 13.97 0.27 32.59
N ASP A 624 14.97 -0.36 31.98
CA ASP A 624 16.38 -0.30 32.39
C ASP A 624 17.03 1.08 32.21
N GLY A 625 16.46 1.96 31.37
CA GLY A 625 17.03 3.25 31.00
C GLY A 625 18.34 3.17 30.19
N GLN A 626 18.71 1.99 29.69
CA GLN A 626 19.94 1.73 28.94
C GLN A 626 19.67 1.44 27.45
N SER A 627 18.46 0.99 27.12
CA SER A 627 18.08 0.65 25.76
C SER A 627 16.87 1.43 25.26
N LEU A 628 16.83 1.67 23.95
CA LEU A 628 15.68 2.23 23.23
C LEU A 628 15.14 1.23 22.21
N VAL A 629 13.84 0.95 22.25
CA VAL A 629 13.13 0.37 21.11
C VAL A 629 12.69 1.51 20.20
N TYR A 630 12.81 1.35 18.88
CA TYR A 630 12.40 2.37 17.93
C TYR A 630 11.89 1.76 16.63
N GLN A 631 11.16 2.56 15.85
CA GLN A 631 10.64 2.20 14.54
C GLN A 631 11.62 2.60 13.46
N ARG A 632 11.86 1.71 12.49
CA ARG A 632 12.67 1.97 11.30
C ARG A 632 11.82 1.72 10.06
N LEU A 633 11.68 2.75 9.23
CA LEU A 633 11.00 2.66 7.95
C LEU A 633 11.99 2.90 6.81
N ASP A 634 12.52 1.82 6.24
CA ASP A 634 13.45 1.91 5.11
C ASP A 634 12.76 2.48 3.86
N ALA A 635 13.51 3.21 3.02
CA ALA A 635 12.96 3.82 1.80
C ALA A 635 12.33 2.81 0.83
N ALA A 636 12.84 1.57 0.81
CA ALA A 636 12.27 0.46 0.05
C ALA A 636 10.95 -0.04 0.65
N ALA A 637 10.84 -0.12 1.99
CA ALA A 637 9.62 -0.48 2.69
C ALA A 637 8.53 0.59 2.51
N LEU A 638 8.89 1.88 2.55
CA LEU A 638 7.98 2.99 2.26
C LEU A 638 7.34 2.89 0.85
N ALA A 639 8.10 2.41 -0.14
CA ALA A 639 7.62 2.25 -1.51
C ALA A 639 6.79 0.97 -1.74
N ALA A 640 6.91 -0.02 -0.85
CA ALA A 640 6.30 -1.34 -1.00
C ALA A 640 5.09 -1.58 -0.08
N THR A 641 5.25 -1.34 1.23
CA THR A 641 4.26 -1.67 2.28
C THR A 641 3.85 -0.46 3.11
N GLY A 642 4.74 0.52 3.28
CA GLY A 642 4.53 1.69 4.12
C GLY A 642 4.59 1.43 5.62
N VAL A 643 5.14 0.29 6.05
CA VAL A 643 5.14 -0.12 7.47
C VAL A 643 6.57 -0.30 8.00
N ALA A 644 6.81 0.21 9.20
CA ALA A 644 8.11 0.15 9.87
C ALA A 644 8.39 -1.24 10.44
N SER A 645 9.68 -1.53 10.66
CA SER A 645 10.15 -2.62 11.51
C SER A 645 10.56 -2.07 12.88
N LEU A 646 10.53 -2.92 13.92
CA LEU A 646 11.02 -2.56 15.24
C LEU A 646 12.49 -2.91 15.39
N HIS A 647 13.24 -2.00 16.02
CA HIS A 647 14.66 -2.10 16.25
C HIS A 647 14.98 -1.75 17.71
N VAL A 648 16.12 -2.22 18.19
CA VAL A 648 16.67 -1.86 19.50
C VAL A 648 17.98 -1.13 19.30
N LEU A 649 18.22 -0.11 20.11
CA LEU A 649 19.45 0.65 20.22
C LEU A 649 19.94 0.56 21.66
N ASP A 650 21.15 0.06 21.85
CA ASP A 650 21.87 0.10 23.13
C ASP A 650 22.61 1.43 23.23
N LEU A 651 22.35 2.20 24.30
CA LEU A 651 22.87 3.56 24.44
C LEU A 651 24.31 3.61 24.98
N GLU A 652 24.83 2.52 25.56
CA GLU A 652 26.21 2.47 26.07
C GLU A 652 27.19 2.16 24.94
N THR A 653 26.85 1.17 24.12
CA THR A 653 27.68 0.70 23.01
C THR A 653 27.42 1.45 21.70
N GLY A 654 26.22 2.02 21.54
CA GLY A 654 25.73 2.59 20.29
C GLY A 654 25.36 1.53 19.25
N GLU A 655 25.32 0.26 19.62
CA GLU A 655 24.92 -0.83 18.73
C GLU A 655 23.41 -0.80 18.50
N SER A 656 23.03 -0.98 17.23
CA SER A 656 21.63 -0.95 16.78
C SER A 656 21.35 -2.13 15.87
N GLY A 657 20.20 -2.76 16.05
CA GLY A 657 19.79 -3.93 15.28
C GLY A 657 18.27 -4.11 15.28
N PRO A 658 17.73 -4.95 14.39
CA PRO A 658 16.32 -5.27 14.41
C PRO A 658 15.98 -6.02 15.71
N LEU A 659 14.84 -5.68 16.31
CA LEU A 659 14.36 -6.28 17.56
C LEU A 659 14.02 -7.76 17.34
N PHE A 660 13.52 -8.09 16.16
CA PHE A 660 13.26 -9.45 15.70
C PHE A 660 14.24 -9.79 14.57
N ARG A 661 14.71 -11.05 14.51
CA ARG A 661 15.71 -11.44 13.48
C ARG A 661 15.20 -11.32 12.05
N ASP A 662 13.88 -11.33 11.83
CA ASP A 662 13.27 -11.09 10.53
C ASP A 662 12.73 -9.64 10.44
N THR A 663 13.38 -8.82 9.61
CA THR A 663 12.98 -7.43 9.35
C THR A 663 11.70 -7.33 8.52
N ALA A 664 11.17 -8.46 8.03
CA ALA A 664 9.88 -8.55 7.35
C ALA A 664 8.69 -8.69 8.31
N PHE A 665 8.88 -8.61 9.65
CA PHE A 665 7.79 -8.41 10.60
C PHE A 665 7.50 -6.91 10.76
N PRO A 666 6.54 -6.35 10.00
CA PRO A 666 6.12 -4.98 10.19
C PRO A 666 5.52 -4.79 11.59
N GLY A 667 5.98 -3.78 12.30
CA GLY A 667 5.57 -3.48 13.65
C GLY A 667 5.64 -1.98 13.92
N TYR A 668 4.60 -1.44 14.56
CA TYR A 668 4.56 -0.05 15.00
C TYR A 668 3.94 0.06 16.40
N SER A 669 4.08 1.24 16.99
CA SER A 669 3.62 1.60 18.34
C SER A 669 3.98 0.57 19.41
N PRO A 670 5.29 0.33 19.66
CA PRO A 670 5.71 -0.59 20.71
C PRO A 670 5.31 -0.04 22.08
N GLY A 671 5.06 -0.94 23.03
CA GLY A 671 4.82 -0.64 24.45
C GLY A 671 5.47 -1.71 25.32
N VAL A 672 5.91 -1.36 26.52
CA VAL A 672 6.60 -2.28 27.44
C VAL A 672 5.94 -2.26 28.81
N SER A 673 5.85 -3.42 29.45
CA SER A 673 5.36 -3.52 30.83
C SER A 673 6.32 -2.83 31.81
N ALA A 674 5.80 -2.39 32.96
CA ALA A 674 6.59 -1.65 33.95
C ALA A 674 7.80 -2.43 34.48
N ASP A 675 7.71 -3.76 34.54
CA ASP A 675 8.79 -4.67 34.94
C ASP A 675 9.76 -5.02 33.79
N GLY A 676 9.47 -4.60 32.56
CA GLY A 676 10.24 -4.93 31.37
C GLY A 676 10.14 -6.39 30.94
N ALA A 677 9.19 -7.17 31.47
CA ALA A 677 9.02 -8.57 31.11
C ALA A 677 8.25 -8.75 29.80
N TRP A 678 7.37 -7.81 29.45
CA TRP A 678 6.48 -7.90 28.29
C TRP A 678 6.67 -6.71 27.34
N LEU A 679 6.62 -7.00 26.05
CA LEU A 679 6.63 -6.06 24.95
C LEU A 679 5.38 -6.29 24.09
N SER A 680 4.64 -5.23 23.81
CA SER A 680 3.54 -5.22 22.85
C SER A 680 3.88 -4.40 21.62
N TYR A 681 3.34 -4.75 20.45
CA TYR A 681 3.41 -3.93 19.24
C TYR A 681 2.29 -4.26 18.27
N VAL A 682 2.00 -3.36 17.34
CA VAL A 682 0.93 -3.53 16.35
C VAL A 682 1.50 -3.93 15.01
N THR A 683 0.97 -5.01 14.43
CA THR A 683 1.35 -5.53 13.11
C THR A 683 0.16 -5.42 12.14
N PRO A 684 0.33 -4.88 10.93
CA PRO A 684 -0.73 -4.87 9.93
C PRO A 684 -1.14 -6.29 9.52
N ASP A 685 -2.43 -6.48 9.28
CA ASP A 685 -3.00 -7.72 8.75
C ASP A 685 -4.00 -7.42 7.62
N VAL A 686 -4.35 -8.42 6.81
CA VAL A 686 -5.10 -8.28 5.54
C VAL A 686 -6.44 -7.55 5.71
N ILE A 687 -7.08 -7.62 6.88
CA ILE A 687 -8.39 -7.04 7.17
C ILE A 687 -8.35 -6.05 8.37
N GLY A 688 -7.16 -5.72 8.88
CA GLY A 688 -7.03 -4.85 10.06
C GLY A 688 -5.61 -4.79 10.60
N SER A 689 -5.45 -5.00 11.90
CA SER A 689 -4.15 -5.12 12.54
C SER A 689 -4.20 -6.20 13.63
N LEU A 690 -3.04 -6.64 14.08
CA LEU A 690 -2.85 -7.57 15.19
C LEU A 690 -2.06 -6.84 16.26
N LEU A 691 -2.53 -6.87 17.50
CA LEU A 691 -1.72 -6.51 18.66
C LEU A 691 -0.94 -7.75 19.08
N SER A 692 0.36 -7.74 18.82
CA SER A 692 1.28 -8.79 19.22
C SER A 692 1.80 -8.48 20.61
N VAL A 693 1.74 -9.46 21.52
CA VAL A 693 2.23 -9.35 22.90
C VAL A 693 3.26 -10.45 23.13
N TYR A 694 4.46 -10.06 23.54
CA TYR A 694 5.66 -10.88 23.58
C TYR A 694 6.29 -10.81 24.96
N ARG A 695 6.64 -11.96 25.55
CA ARG A 695 7.39 -12.02 26.80
C ARG A 695 8.88 -12.09 26.47
N LEU A 696 9.65 -11.12 26.97
CA LEU A 696 11.08 -10.99 26.67
C LEU A 696 11.94 -12.08 27.32
N ALA A 697 11.48 -12.70 28.42
CA ALA A 697 12.28 -13.66 29.18
C ALA A 697 12.39 -15.05 28.52
N ASP A 698 11.31 -15.53 27.90
CA ASP A 698 11.22 -16.89 27.32
C ASP A 698 10.77 -16.88 25.84
N GLY A 699 10.44 -15.71 25.30
CA GLY A 699 10.01 -15.52 23.92
C GLY A 699 8.59 -15.99 23.62
N THR A 700 7.80 -16.36 24.63
CA THR A 700 6.39 -16.69 24.46
C THR A 700 5.62 -15.47 23.95
N HIS A 701 4.66 -15.70 23.06
CA HIS A 701 3.87 -14.61 22.50
C HIS A 701 2.47 -15.06 22.13
N PHE A 702 1.57 -14.09 22.02
CA PHE A 702 0.23 -14.27 21.48
C PHE A 702 -0.17 -13.02 20.70
N THR A 703 -1.20 -13.15 19.87
CA THR A 703 -1.74 -12.03 19.09
C THR A 703 -3.21 -11.85 19.38
N LEU A 704 -3.64 -10.59 19.46
CA LEU A 704 -5.03 -10.20 19.58
C LEU A 704 -5.44 -9.46 18.30
N PRO A 705 -6.52 -9.86 17.62
CA PRO A 705 -7.00 -9.14 16.46
C PRO A 705 -7.52 -7.75 16.88
N THR A 706 -7.14 -6.72 16.12
CA THR A 706 -7.61 -5.36 16.36
C THR A 706 -8.02 -4.64 15.07
N GLN A 707 -9.18 -3.98 15.10
CA GLN A 707 -9.64 -3.12 13.99
C GLN A 707 -9.17 -1.68 14.17
N THR A 708 -8.80 -1.28 15.39
CA THR A 708 -8.37 0.08 15.69
C THR A 708 -6.88 0.27 15.45
N GLY A 709 -6.07 -0.80 15.58
CA GLY A 709 -4.62 -0.71 15.53
C GLY A 709 -4.04 0.08 16.72
N SER A 710 -4.77 0.15 17.83
CA SER A 710 -4.34 0.91 19.02
C SER A 710 -3.23 0.15 19.77
N PRO A 711 -2.20 0.86 20.29
CA PRO A 711 -1.19 0.22 21.13
C PRO A 711 -1.78 -0.28 22.45
N ALA A 712 -1.09 -1.22 23.09
CA ALA A 712 -1.37 -1.60 24.47
C ALA A 712 -0.84 -0.52 25.42
N ILE A 713 -1.64 -0.14 26.41
CA ILE A 713 -1.25 0.80 27.46
C ILE A 713 -1.05 0.02 28.76
N TRP A 714 0.21 -0.21 29.10
CA TRP A 714 0.60 -1.09 30.21
C TRP A 714 0.31 -0.47 31.57
N HIS A 715 -0.12 -1.32 32.50
CA HIS A 715 -0.36 -0.97 33.89
C HIS A 715 0.95 -0.51 34.56
N PRO A 716 0.92 0.50 35.44
CA PRO A 716 2.13 1.11 36.01
C PRO A 716 2.97 0.19 36.91
N SER A 717 2.39 -0.90 37.43
CA SER A 717 3.06 -1.82 38.36
C SER A 717 2.79 -3.31 38.14
N GLU A 718 1.80 -3.65 37.34
CA GLU A 718 1.36 -5.04 37.15
C GLU A 718 1.50 -5.39 35.67
N ALA A 719 1.45 -6.68 35.35
CA ALA A 719 1.55 -7.12 33.96
C ALA A 719 0.22 -6.98 33.19
N LEU A 720 -0.72 -6.10 33.59
CA LEU A 720 -1.98 -5.86 32.86
C LEU A 720 -1.79 -4.78 31.79
N PHE A 721 -2.66 -4.75 30.78
CA PHE A 721 -2.70 -3.63 29.83
C PHE A 721 -4.12 -3.27 29.38
N LEU A 722 -4.29 -2.02 28.94
CA LEU A 722 -5.52 -1.55 28.28
C LEU A 722 -5.40 -1.76 26.77
N MET A 723 -6.47 -2.23 26.17
CA MET A 723 -6.64 -2.36 24.73
C MET A 723 -7.93 -1.66 24.31
N THR A 724 -7.88 -0.89 23.22
CA THR A 724 -9.05 -0.18 22.68
C THR A 724 -9.52 -0.86 21.40
N GLU A 725 -10.77 -1.34 21.34
CA GLU A 725 -11.29 -2.11 20.22
C GLU A 725 -12.71 -1.72 19.81
N ASN A 726 -13.05 -1.92 18.53
CA ASN A 726 -14.38 -1.69 17.98
C ASN A 726 -15.29 -2.90 18.23
N VAL A 727 -16.36 -2.67 18.97
CA VAL A 727 -17.38 -3.69 19.27
C VAL A 727 -18.64 -3.41 18.45
N GLU A 728 -19.09 -4.42 17.72
CA GLU A 728 -20.30 -4.33 16.90
C GLU A 728 -21.56 -4.39 17.78
N TYR A 729 -22.30 -3.29 17.82
CA TYR A 729 -23.66 -3.24 18.37
C TYR A 729 -24.68 -3.17 17.21
N PRO A 730 -25.95 -3.57 17.44
CA PRO A 730 -26.96 -3.58 16.38
C PRO A 730 -27.19 -2.24 15.66
N GLU A 731 -26.89 -1.13 16.34
CA GLU A 731 -27.16 0.24 15.85
C GLU A 731 -25.88 0.96 15.39
N ALA A 732 -24.70 0.56 15.89
CA ALA A 732 -23.43 1.22 15.61
C ALA A 732 -22.24 0.31 15.96
N ASN A 733 -21.09 0.58 15.34
CA ASN A 733 -19.82 0.03 15.80
C ASN A 733 -19.20 1.03 16.78
N LEU A 734 -19.05 0.64 18.05
CA LEU A 734 -18.60 1.53 19.11
C LEU A 734 -17.23 1.08 19.61
N ARG A 735 -16.34 2.05 19.79
CA ARG A 735 -15.04 1.82 20.39
C ARG A 735 -15.19 1.61 21.90
N GLN A 736 -14.58 0.57 22.43
CA GLN A 736 -14.64 0.13 23.82
C GLN A 736 -13.22 -0.12 24.34
N VAL A 737 -13.05 -0.03 25.66
CA VAL A 737 -11.78 -0.25 26.35
C VAL A 737 -11.85 -1.56 27.11
N PHE A 738 -10.80 -2.36 26.98
CA PHE A 738 -10.64 -3.65 27.62
C PHE A 738 -9.40 -3.64 28.50
N VAL A 739 -9.53 -4.17 29.71
CA VAL A 739 -8.37 -4.57 30.53
C VAL A 739 -8.03 -6.00 30.16
N VAL A 740 -6.76 -6.26 29.82
CA VAL A 740 -6.28 -7.57 29.37
C VAL A 740 -5.16 -8.04 30.29
N ASP A 741 -5.27 -9.29 30.71
CA ASP A 741 -4.20 -10.02 31.39
C ASP A 741 -3.43 -10.86 30.36
N PRO A 742 -2.13 -10.59 30.10
CA PRO A 742 -1.34 -11.34 29.14
C PRO A 742 -1.00 -12.75 29.61
N GLU A 743 -1.01 -13.03 30.91
CA GLU A 743 -0.74 -14.37 31.45
C GLU A 743 -1.90 -15.32 31.15
N THR A 744 -3.13 -14.86 31.39
CA THR A 744 -4.34 -15.67 31.22
C THR A 744 -5.06 -15.44 29.90
N GLN A 745 -4.68 -14.39 29.16
CA GLN A 745 -5.36 -13.86 27.96
C GLN A 745 -6.83 -13.51 28.20
N GLN A 746 -7.24 -13.35 29.46
CA GLN A 746 -8.58 -12.91 29.79
C GLN A 746 -8.69 -11.41 29.57
N SER A 747 -9.82 -11.00 28.99
CA SER A 747 -10.14 -9.59 28.79
C SER A 747 -11.47 -9.24 29.44
N ILE A 748 -11.50 -8.06 30.08
CA ILE A 748 -12.68 -7.49 30.72
C ILE A 748 -13.00 -6.19 30.01
N ASN A 749 -14.21 -6.08 29.44
CA ASN A 749 -14.69 -4.82 28.89
C ASN A 749 -15.06 -3.89 30.04
N VAL A 750 -14.33 -2.79 30.20
CA VAL A 750 -14.59 -1.75 31.22
C VAL A 750 -15.47 -0.61 30.67
N SER A 751 -15.78 -0.64 29.38
CA SER A 751 -16.77 0.25 28.78
C SER A 751 -18.20 -0.26 29.00
N GLY A 752 -19.11 0.67 29.28
CA GLY A 752 -20.53 0.37 29.44
C GLY A 752 -21.28 0.18 28.10
N PRO A 753 -22.53 -0.30 28.12
CA PRO A 753 -23.35 -0.33 26.92
C PRO A 753 -23.69 1.10 26.44
N ARG A 754 -23.62 1.35 25.13
CA ARG A 754 -23.99 2.63 24.47
C ARG A 754 -23.08 3.82 24.79
N VAL A 755 -21.85 3.59 25.21
CA VAL A 755 -20.81 4.63 25.22
C VAL A 755 -19.77 4.29 24.17
N GLU A 756 -19.03 5.30 23.73
CA GLU A 756 -17.84 5.13 22.91
C GLU A 756 -16.64 5.70 23.66
N ASP A 757 -15.74 4.83 24.10
CA ASP A 757 -14.52 5.21 24.80
C ASP A 757 -13.37 5.23 23.79
N ARG A 758 -12.83 6.42 23.52
CA ARG A 758 -11.91 6.70 22.41
C ARG A 758 -10.45 6.45 22.72
N SER A 759 -10.06 6.70 23.97
CA SER A 759 -8.75 6.46 24.56
C SER A 759 -8.90 6.27 26.07
N ALA A 760 -7.90 5.64 26.68
CA ALA A 760 -7.87 5.38 28.12
C ALA A 760 -6.44 5.42 28.65
N VAL A 761 -6.24 5.83 29.90
CA VAL A 761 -4.95 5.77 30.59
C VAL A 761 -5.14 5.33 32.04
N TRP A 762 -4.15 4.61 32.56
CA TRP A 762 -4.12 4.20 33.96
C TRP A 762 -3.84 5.39 34.88
N SER A 763 -4.47 5.42 36.05
CA SER A 763 -3.98 6.22 37.17
C SER A 763 -2.61 5.70 37.63
N PRO A 764 -1.74 6.54 38.23
CA PRO A 764 -0.39 6.12 38.62
C PRO A 764 -0.34 5.00 39.68
N ASP A 765 -1.39 4.89 40.50
CA ASP A 765 -1.57 3.80 41.47
C ASP A 765 -2.15 2.52 40.83
N GLY A 766 -2.65 2.60 39.59
CA GLY A 766 -3.27 1.48 38.89
C GLY A 766 -4.70 1.14 39.33
N GLU A 767 -5.29 1.89 40.26
CA GLU A 767 -6.62 1.57 40.81
C GLU A 767 -7.79 2.12 39.97
N GLN A 768 -7.51 3.07 39.06
CA GLN A 768 -8.51 3.75 38.25
C GLN A 768 -8.08 3.89 36.79
N ILE A 769 -9.05 4.12 35.92
CA ILE A 769 -8.83 4.35 34.49
C ILE A 769 -9.51 5.66 34.10
N ALA A 770 -8.73 6.61 33.57
CA ALA A 770 -9.29 7.78 32.91
C ALA A 770 -9.61 7.44 31.45
N VAL A 771 -10.85 7.70 31.00
CA VAL A 771 -11.30 7.45 29.64
C VAL A 771 -11.83 8.72 28.97
N VAL A 772 -11.58 8.88 27.68
CA VAL A 772 -12.29 9.86 26.84
C VAL A 772 -13.54 9.19 26.30
N ARG A 773 -14.70 9.57 26.83
CA ARG A 773 -15.99 8.92 26.60
C ARG A 773 -16.95 9.85 25.87
N ARG A 774 -17.57 9.32 24.81
CA ARG A 774 -18.72 9.91 24.14
C ARG A 774 -19.96 9.06 24.40
N GLU A 775 -20.97 9.65 25.01
CA GLU A 775 -22.25 8.97 25.20
C GLU A 775 -23.03 8.91 23.89
N ILE A 776 -23.59 7.74 23.56
CA ILE A 776 -24.40 7.56 22.35
C ILE A 776 -25.88 7.71 22.71
N ASP A 777 -26.36 8.94 22.62
CA ASP A 777 -27.78 9.28 22.76
C ASP A 777 -28.48 9.19 21.40
N PRO A 778 -29.52 8.33 21.24
CA PRO A 778 -30.28 8.25 19.99
C PRO A 778 -31.10 9.52 19.72
N ASP A 779 -31.39 10.32 20.75
CA ASP A 779 -32.20 11.53 20.68
C ASP A 779 -31.35 12.82 20.62
N ALA A 780 -30.03 12.74 20.84
CA ALA A 780 -29.11 13.87 20.81
C ALA A 780 -27.80 13.56 20.07
N VAL A 781 -27.44 14.41 19.11
CA VAL A 781 -26.13 14.34 18.45
C VAL A 781 -25.11 15.08 19.33
N LEU A 782 -24.41 14.35 20.20
CA LEU A 782 -23.24 14.85 20.90
C LEU A 782 -22.03 14.77 19.95
N LEU A 783 -21.46 15.94 19.63
CA LEU A 783 -20.29 16.03 18.77
C LEU A 783 -18.98 15.86 19.56
N GLY A 784 -18.92 16.43 20.77
CA GLY A 784 -17.79 16.30 21.70
C GLY A 784 -17.77 15.02 22.53
N ASP A 785 -16.68 14.85 23.28
CA ASP A 785 -16.44 13.78 24.23
C ASP A 785 -16.01 14.35 25.60
N GLN A 786 -16.09 13.55 26.66
CA GLN A 786 -15.79 13.96 28.03
C GLN A 786 -14.77 13.04 28.67
N ILE A 787 -14.02 13.55 29.63
CA ILE A 787 -13.09 12.73 30.44
C ILE A 787 -13.85 12.17 31.64
N TRP A 788 -13.77 10.86 31.83
CA TRP A 788 -14.37 10.13 32.95
C TRP A 788 -13.32 9.32 33.69
N LEU A 789 -13.45 9.20 35.00
CA LEU A 789 -12.74 8.23 35.82
C LEU A 789 -13.63 7.00 36.03
N LEU A 790 -13.06 5.83 35.80
CA LEU A 790 -13.68 4.52 36.01
C LEU A 790 -12.90 3.74 37.06
N ASP A 791 -13.59 2.86 37.79
CA ASP A 791 -12.94 1.78 38.52
C ASP A 791 -12.55 0.61 37.58
N LEU A 792 -11.86 -0.40 38.13
CA LEU A 792 -11.40 -1.57 37.37
C LEU A 792 -12.55 -2.45 36.88
N GLU A 793 -13.73 -2.34 37.49
CA GLU A 793 -14.95 -3.01 37.06
C GLU A 793 -15.71 -2.22 35.96
N GLY A 794 -15.22 -1.04 35.58
CA GLY A 794 -15.82 -0.17 34.55
C GLY A 794 -16.97 0.71 35.05
N ASN A 795 -17.21 0.78 36.37
CA ASN A 795 -18.20 1.70 36.92
C ASN A 795 -17.67 3.14 36.87
N PRO A 796 -18.49 4.12 36.44
CA PRO A 796 -18.09 5.51 36.47
C PRO A 796 -17.97 6.01 37.91
N VAL A 797 -16.79 6.50 38.26
CA VAL A 797 -16.47 7.13 39.54
C VAL A 797 -16.80 8.63 39.48
N GLU A 798 -16.30 9.32 38.45
CA GLU A 798 -16.45 10.77 38.31
C GLU A 798 -16.36 11.20 36.84
N GLN A 799 -17.11 12.23 36.45
CA GLN A 799 -16.97 12.92 35.16
C GLN A 799 -16.18 14.21 35.39
N LEU A 800 -15.01 14.34 34.76
CA LEU A 800 -14.09 15.47 34.96
C LEU A 800 -14.41 16.67 34.06
N THR A 801 -14.93 16.43 32.86
CA THR A 801 -15.26 17.49 31.89
C THR A 801 -16.70 17.39 31.40
N ASP A 802 -17.32 18.53 31.06
CA ASP A 802 -18.68 18.61 30.49
C ASP A 802 -18.77 19.76 29.47
N ASP A 803 -18.09 19.59 28.34
CA ASP A 803 -18.11 20.53 27.22
C ASP A 803 -18.48 19.84 25.90
N ARG A 804 -19.59 20.27 25.30
CA ARG A 804 -20.23 19.58 24.17
C ARG A 804 -19.59 19.85 22.82
N ASP A 805 -18.79 20.89 22.73
CA ASP A 805 -18.26 21.38 21.46
C ASP A 805 -16.79 21.04 21.27
N VAL A 806 -16.25 20.14 22.10
CA VAL A 806 -14.81 19.90 22.18
C VAL A 806 -14.50 18.41 22.27
N VAL A 807 -13.32 18.03 21.81
CA VAL A 807 -12.80 16.67 21.97
C VAL A 807 -11.48 16.68 22.72
N HIS A 808 -11.27 15.66 23.55
CA HIS A 808 -10.13 15.51 24.44
C HIS A 808 -9.18 14.44 23.90
N LEU A 809 -7.88 14.70 24.01
CA LEU A 809 -6.80 13.89 23.44
C LEU A 809 -5.57 13.89 24.37
N ALA A 810 -4.71 12.87 24.25
CA ALA A 810 -3.40 12.80 24.92
C ALA A 810 -3.46 13.08 26.43
N MET A 811 -4.16 12.23 27.17
CA MET A 811 -4.31 12.34 28.62
C MET A 811 -3.08 11.79 29.35
N GLN A 812 -2.60 12.44 30.40
CA GLN A 812 -1.53 11.90 31.24
C GLN A 812 -1.62 12.37 32.69
N PHE A 813 -1.69 11.44 33.63
CA PHE A 813 -1.67 11.76 35.05
C PHE A 813 -0.29 12.27 35.48
N SER A 814 -0.26 13.17 36.47
CA SER A 814 0.98 13.48 37.20
C SER A 814 1.42 12.25 37.98
N PRO A 815 2.72 12.08 38.29
CA PRO A 815 3.22 10.92 39.03
C PRO A 815 2.58 10.68 40.41
N ASP A 816 2.05 11.73 41.05
CA ASP A 816 1.32 11.64 42.33
C ASP A 816 -0.20 11.42 42.17
N GLY A 817 -0.71 11.35 40.94
CA GLY A 817 -2.12 11.13 40.63
C GLY A 817 -3.02 12.33 40.92
N ARG A 818 -2.48 13.48 41.32
CA ARG A 818 -3.27 14.67 41.69
C ARG A 818 -3.72 15.51 40.49
N TYR A 819 -2.96 15.51 39.41
CA TYR A 819 -3.23 16.32 38.24
C TYR A 819 -3.37 15.45 36.99
N LEU A 820 -4.14 15.92 36.01
CA LEU A 820 -4.28 15.30 34.70
C LEU A 820 -3.96 16.33 33.63
N LEU A 821 -2.95 16.05 32.79
CA LEU A 821 -2.75 16.78 31.55
C LEU A 821 -3.67 16.20 30.49
N TYR A 822 -4.21 17.08 29.64
CA TYR A 822 -4.93 16.67 28.44
C TYR A 822 -4.88 17.79 27.42
N THR A 823 -5.04 17.43 26.16
CA THR A 823 -5.24 18.39 25.08
C THR A 823 -6.69 18.42 24.64
N GLN A 824 -7.16 19.59 24.25
CA GLN A 824 -8.53 19.82 23.83
C GLN A 824 -8.54 20.48 22.44
N LEU A 825 -9.42 19.99 21.57
CA LEU A 825 -9.70 20.56 20.25
C LEU A 825 -11.13 21.08 20.21
N ASP A 826 -11.30 22.35 19.83
CA ASP A 826 -12.61 22.97 19.62
C ASP A 826 -13.16 22.57 18.24
N LEU A 827 -14.34 21.93 18.23
CA LEU A 827 -15.00 21.45 17.02
C LEU A 827 -15.62 22.58 16.19
N ASN A 828 -15.82 23.77 16.77
CA ASN A 828 -16.29 24.94 16.05
C ASN A 828 -15.16 25.63 15.25
N GLU A 829 -13.89 25.31 15.54
CA GLU A 829 -12.74 25.85 14.84
C GLU A 829 -12.25 24.87 13.76
N ALA A 830 -12.56 25.16 12.49
CA ALA A 830 -12.22 24.29 11.35
C ALA A 830 -10.72 23.96 11.18
N TYR A 831 -9.83 24.73 11.81
CA TYR A 831 -8.38 24.53 11.83
C TYR A 831 -7.79 24.85 13.22
N GLY A 832 -8.56 24.63 14.28
CA GLY A 832 -8.08 24.81 15.65
C GLY A 832 -6.87 23.91 15.91
N ALA A 833 -5.85 24.43 16.58
CA ALA A 833 -4.75 23.62 17.05
C ALA A 833 -5.05 23.14 18.49
N PRO A 834 -4.63 21.92 18.88
CA PRO A 834 -4.91 21.40 20.20
C PRO A 834 -4.32 22.31 21.27
N THR A 835 -5.12 22.54 22.31
CA THR A 835 -4.80 23.41 23.42
C THR A 835 -4.55 22.57 24.67
N LEU A 836 -3.47 22.85 25.39
CA LEU A 836 -3.04 22.04 26.52
C LEU A 836 -3.64 22.57 27.82
N TYR A 837 -4.27 21.68 28.58
CA TYR A 837 -4.82 21.95 29.90
C TYR A 837 -4.21 21.03 30.96
N ARG A 838 -4.21 21.52 32.20
CA ARG A 838 -3.97 20.74 33.42
C ARG A 838 -5.21 20.80 34.29
N PHE A 839 -5.79 19.65 34.57
CA PHE A 839 -6.87 19.46 35.54
C PHE A 839 -6.29 19.17 36.93
N ASP A 840 -6.83 19.78 37.98
CA ASP A 840 -6.58 19.38 39.38
C ASP A 840 -7.75 18.52 39.88
N LEU A 841 -7.48 17.26 40.20
CA LEU A 841 -8.48 16.27 40.61
C LEU A 841 -9.04 16.53 42.02
N GLU A 842 -8.34 17.29 42.87
CA GLU A 842 -8.81 17.64 44.21
C GLU A 842 -9.76 18.84 44.17
N THR A 843 -9.48 19.82 43.31
CA THR A 843 -10.25 21.08 43.25
C THR A 843 -11.29 21.13 42.12
N GLY A 844 -11.13 20.29 41.09
CA GLY A 844 -11.94 20.31 39.88
C GLY A 844 -11.62 21.48 38.94
N GLU A 845 -10.47 22.15 39.11
CA GLU A 845 -10.08 23.31 38.30
C GLU A 845 -9.24 22.89 37.09
N ALA A 846 -9.65 23.33 35.89
CA ALA A 846 -8.89 23.19 34.65
C ALA A 846 -8.12 24.48 34.34
N VAL A 847 -6.79 24.39 34.21
CA VAL A 847 -5.90 25.52 33.91
C VAL A 847 -5.34 25.37 32.50
N LEU A 848 -5.53 26.38 31.66
CA LEU A 848 -4.91 26.46 30.34
C LEU A 848 -3.40 26.70 30.48
N LEU A 849 -2.59 25.83 29.87
CA LEU A 849 -1.13 25.92 29.89
C LEU A 849 -0.53 26.45 28.59
N SER A 850 -1.02 26.00 27.42
CA SER A 850 -0.44 26.39 26.12
C SER A 850 -1.44 26.36 24.96
N ARG A 851 -1.18 27.18 23.93
CA ARG A 851 -1.83 27.16 22.61
C ARG A 851 -0.78 27.42 21.50
N PRO A 852 -0.48 26.46 20.60
CA PRO A 852 -0.87 25.05 20.59
C PRO A 852 0.05 24.15 21.45
N GLY A 853 -0.33 22.89 21.64
CA GLY A 853 0.55 21.86 22.18
C GLY A 853 0.11 20.45 21.81
N TYR A 854 1.07 19.63 21.37
CA TYR A 854 0.88 18.24 20.97
C TYR A 854 1.69 17.31 21.87
N SER A 855 1.16 16.12 22.16
CA SER A 855 1.80 15.07 22.95
C SER A 855 2.46 15.59 24.23
N PRO A 856 1.70 16.09 25.22
CA PRO A 856 2.27 16.60 26.46
C PRO A 856 2.84 15.46 27.32
N ALA A 857 3.95 15.72 28.03
CA ALA A 857 4.52 14.80 29.01
C ALA A 857 5.01 15.53 30.27
N TRP A 858 4.84 14.93 31.45
CA TRP A 858 5.38 15.46 32.71
C TRP A 858 6.92 15.33 32.78
N LEU A 859 7.59 16.38 33.24
CA LEU A 859 9.02 16.41 33.63
C LEU A 859 9.17 16.98 35.06
N PRO A 860 9.05 16.13 36.10
CA PRO A 860 9.11 16.47 37.52
C PRO A 860 10.37 17.21 38.03
#